data_AF-A0A838RKL6-F1
#
_entry.id   AF-A0A838RKL6-F1
#
_cell.length_a   1.000
_cell.length_b   1.000
_cell.length_c   1.000
_cell.angle_alpha   90.00
_cell.angle_beta   90.00
_cell.angle_gamma   90.00
#
_symmetry.space_group_name_H-M   'P 1'
#
loop_
_entity.id
_entity.type
_entity.pdbx_description
1 polymer ?
#
loop_
_entity_poly.entity_id
_entity_poly.type
_entity_poly.pdbx_seq_one_letter_code
_entity_poly.pdbx_strand_id
1 'polypeptide(L)'
;MNLQDLRTQMPNFETYRSWRRPDPIEGILIHHSGSGTVDMNGVPNKTPQAIAESQVRDEGRAHVGYHYAIAADGTVYYLLDDAIPGYHTALPEPSRADQTVWKRWRDNWLNGQYFNRRTLGVLLLGWFDSNRKEGTRALPNNNMTPPAAQSAALVELLRTLKERHSLSIERIEGHREVLARTGFGSTSCPGLLMNLHEVRTAVQSGQSVQPTPVTPPVVSGPVVVPGPAPALTYTKNRPLVGLHARNDQTFTDTDWTIIREAKVESLKMMSFTRDEVYAQARQINPKMEFIVRLYIGGSGRGHVPAPQVFADAFRDTMDRLYKQFGVLKFEIHNEPNHLSGLEGWGQEQADAISFQTWYIETFRILRQRHPWALLGYPGLAVPHKDLEWLEWNRQAIEMSDFLGCHIYWQTPPGNETTYLSDFWGLRFKSYHEKYPHKLIEITEFGNSNGQSPPLSLSREEQKQQYQTWLQKVMGFPYIGSAHGFIATSPDSTWSNQGFTWGDGSGSFPVTTAVGSMARAKQRPDWHYVFNAKVPDQLPPDVELTFPVTLGNGGRLPWPNAGNQRVIAIAKWVDETGAVREKPVSSVLLPHEMAPGDRTEFTIKVRTPTESGKYRLRLALFHNGFGQWLHTLDPATTPDLFPVAIGGAKKELSPLAATYSPVTLPKKGLAGDTLKATLTARNDGSRRWESKGEQQGSIRLGYHWVNAQGQRAEGKGRVTLSAPIATGESSRLEIPLELPTTAGQYTLQLGLVSELEQWFDSPLQQAVEVEALGAAYSVTYKATLPTKMKVGEKKEVAVRIMNNGTRRWEAAGQPPIMLVHQWLDAQGQVAQPTLRTVLSVDVRPGKSLEVLLPLLAPAIPGPYTLRVDLSREGQFFFSQQGNPALTQSIVVEAVAGAAAWGAEWLDIRGPTTMSANSAGRMDVRLRNSGQRLWSHTNVRVAYRWSSDAMTRRVPLTADVPPGGEIALGISLVAPKEVGVHTLDMDLWEEGKGWLRVAAPLRQITVTAADPGGSAPTRTLENEEESVSKEDSAPGSNGSQGGRVATASHHLSRARFAIDSNKISTWNSGDLQQPGMWYQIELGAAQTFQTLRFLSGPGEFPRGYRLEGSLDAETWALIDEAADNWADVDLALATPYTCRYLRLTLTKRSPWHEWSIRHVLIDGK
;
A
#
# COMPACT_ATOMS: atom_id res chain seq x y z
N MET A 1 -29.09 43.88 8.42
CA MET A 1 -29.32 43.24 7.11
C MET A 1 -30.58 43.83 6.48
N ASN A 2 -30.53 44.34 5.24
CA ASN A 2 -31.71 44.84 4.51
C ASN A 2 -32.43 43.64 3.86
N LEU A 3 -33.33 42.99 4.61
CA LEU A 3 -34.06 41.80 4.17
C LEU A 3 -35.43 42.17 3.59
N GLN A 4 -35.68 41.81 2.34
CA GLN A 4 -36.98 41.93 1.69
C GLN A 4 -37.62 40.56 1.52
N ASP A 5 -38.79 40.35 2.12
CA ASP A 5 -39.55 39.11 1.95
C ASP A 5 -40.40 39.19 0.68
N LEU A 6 -40.06 38.37 -0.31
CA LEU A 6 -40.79 38.30 -1.58
C LEU A 6 -41.64 37.03 -1.69
N ARG A 7 -41.64 36.14 -0.69
CA ARG A 7 -42.30 34.83 -0.81
C ARG A 7 -43.79 34.99 -1.11
N THR A 8 -44.47 35.90 -0.41
CA THR A 8 -45.91 36.18 -0.60
C THR A 8 -46.25 36.83 -1.94
N GLN A 9 -45.26 37.38 -2.63
CA GLN A 9 -45.41 38.01 -3.95
C GLN A 9 -45.20 37.02 -5.10
N MET A 10 -44.83 35.76 -4.79
CA MET A 10 -44.58 34.75 -5.80
C MET A 10 -45.88 34.26 -6.45
N PRO A 11 -45.95 34.11 -7.79
CA PRO A 11 -47.20 33.83 -8.51
C PRO A 11 -47.98 32.59 -8.05
N ASN A 12 -47.31 31.61 -7.44
CA ASN A 12 -47.89 30.35 -6.97
C ASN A 12 -47.68 30.10 -5.46
N PHE A 13 -47.40 31.14 -4.67
CA PHE A 13 -47.09 31.04 -3.24
C PHE A 13 -48.12 30.21 -2.44
N GLU A 14 -49.41 30.45 -2.67
CA GLU A 14 -50.50 29.73 -1.99
C GLU A 14 -50.46 28.20 -2.20
N THR A 15 -49.86 27.73 -3.29
CA THR A 15 -49.81 26.29 -3.64
C THR A 15 -48.75 25.51 -2.88
N TYR A 16 -47.67 26.17 -2.45
CA TYR A 16 -46.53 25.51 -1.80
C TYR A 16 -46.23 26.03 -0.39
N ARG A 17 -46.89 27.10 0.09
CA ARG A 17 -46.61 27.68 1.43
C ARG A 17 -46.74 26.70 2.61
N SER A 18 -47.54 25.64 2.45
CA SER A 18 -47.72 24.58 3.45
C SER A 18 -46.71 23.44 3.32
N TRP A 19 -45.88 23.41 2.27
CA TRP A 19 -44.93 22.34 2.06
C TRP A 19 -43.86 22.35 3.15
N ARG A 20 -43.37 21.16 3.49
CA ARG A 20 -42.32 21.00 4.49
C ARG A 20 -41.29 20.00 3.97
N ARG A 21 -40.02 20.28 4.24
CA ARG A 21 -38.90 19.39 4.00
C ARG A 21 -38.97 18.24 5.01
N PRO A 22 -38.70 17.00 4.59
CA PRO A 22 -38.74 15.83 5.47
C PRO A 22 -37.46 15.63 6.28
N ASP A 23 -36.36 16.29 5.90
CA ASP A 23 -35.03 16.15 6.47
C ASP A 23 -34.56 17.46 7.13
N PRO A 24 -33.71 17.42 8.17
CA PRO A 24 -33.14 18.62 8.77
C PRO A 24 -32.18 19.33 7.79
N ILE A 25 -31.98 20.63 8.02
CA ILE A 25 -30.99 21.42 7.28
C ILE A 25 -29.61 21.12 7.84
N GLU A 26 -28.70 20.68 6.98
CA GLU A 26 -27.33 20.28 7.30
C GLU A 26 -26.27 21.14 6.59
N GLY A 27 -26.66 22.07 5.71
CA GLY A 27 -25.72 22.96 5.03
C GLY A 27 -26.32 24.10 4.22
N ILE A 28 -25.45 24.96 3.71
CA ILE A 28 -25.76 26.10 2.83
C ILE A 28 -24.91 25.98 1.58
N LEU A 29 -25.54 26.14 0.43
CA LEU A 29 -24.91 26.14 -0.86
C LEU A 29 -24.96 27.54 -1.47
N ILE A 30 -23.79 28.09 -1.78
CA ILE A 30 -23.66 29.40 -2.41
C ILE A 30 -23.61 29.23 -3.93
N HIS A 31 -24.35 30.06 -4.66
CA HIS A 31 -24.40 30.11 -6.12
C HIS A 31 -24.22 31.55 -6.63
N HIS A 32 -23.69 31.70 -7.84
CA HIS A 32 -23.62 32.94 -8.61
C HIS A 32 -24.11 32.72 -10.05
N SER A 33 -24.31 33.78 -10.83
CA SER A 33 -24.91 33.77 -12.18
C SER A 33 -26.41 33.50 -12.22
N GLY A 34 -27.15 34.23 -11.39
CA GLY A 34 -28.53 34.62 -11.71
C GLY A 34 -28.55 35.73 -12.78
N SER A 35 -27.91 35.51 -13.92
CA SER A 35 -27.93 36.47 -15.02
C SER A 35 -29.13 36.18 -15.91
N GLY A 36 -30.16 37.04 -15.83
CA GLY A 36 -30.67 37.54 -17.10
C GLY A 36 -29.55 38.27 -17.86
N THR A 37 -29.74 38.48 -19.16
CA THR A 37 -28.82 39.19 -20.07
C THR A 37 -27.95 40.23 -19.35
N VAL A 38 -26.65 40.05 -19.21
CA VAL A 38 -25.82 41.08 -18.57
C VAL A 38 -25.75 42.32 -19.47
N ASP A 39 -25.57 43.52 -18.90
CA ASP A 39 -25.28 44.68 -19.74
C ASP A 39 -23.88 44.57 -20.38
N MET A 40 -23.52 45.49 -21.29
CA MET A 40 -22.24 45.46 -22.03
C MET A 40 -20.99 45.51 -21.15
N ASN A 41 -21.14 45.79 -19.86
CA ASN A 41 -20.07 45.87 -18.86
C ASN A 41 -20.10 44.68 -17.86
N GLY A 42 -21.00 43.72 -18.04
CA GLY A 42 -21.12 42.54 -17.20
C GLY A 42 -21.85 42.79 -15.87
N VAL A 43 -22.68 43.84 -15.78
CA VAL A 43 -23.52 44.14 -14.61
C VAL A 43 -24.85 43.39 -14.74
N PRO A 44 -25.36 42.74 -13.68
CA PRO A 44 -26.65 42.05 -13.73
C PRO A 44 -27.81 43.02 -13.97
N ASN A 45 -28.70 42.70 -14.93
CA ASN A 45 -29.83 43.56 -15.33
C ASN A 45 -31.21 43.10 -14.80
N LYS A 46 -31.33 41.91 -14.19
CA LYS A 46 -32.60 41.38 -13.66
C LYS A 46 -32.67 41.49 -12.14
N THR A 47 -33.85 41.82 -11.63
CA THR A 47 -34.16 41.79 -10.20
C THR A 47 -34.39 40.36 -9.71
N PRO A 48 -34.25 40.07 -8.40
CA PRO A 48 -34.61 38.77 -7.83
C PRO A 48 -36.06 38.36 -8.12
N GLN A 49 -36.98 39.34 -8.13
CA GLN A 49 -38.38 39.13 -8.50
C GLN A 49 -38.52 38.65 -9.95
N ALA A 50 -37.83 39.28 -10.90
CA ALA A 50 -37.87 38.87 -12.30
C ALA A 50 -37.30 37.45 -12.52
N ILE A 51 -36.27 37.06 -11.76
CA ILE A 51 -35.70 35.70 -11.80
C ILE A 51 -36.70 34.68 -11.25
N ALA A 52 -37.34 35.01 -10.12
CA ALA A 52 -38.32 34.14 -9.50
C ALA A 52 -39.59 33.99 -10.35
N GLU A 53 -40.08 35.09 -10.94
CA GLU A 53 -41.21 35.08 -11.88
C GLU A 53 -40.89 34.26 -13.13
N SER A 54 -39.68 34.38 -13.69
CA SER A 54 -39.28 33.61 -14.87
C SER A 54 -39.21 32.10 -14.59
N GLN A 55 -38.64 31.70 -13.43
CA GLN A 55 -38.61 30.29 -13.02
C GLN A 55 -40.00 29.69 -12.84
N VAL A 56 -40.95 30.46 -12.30
CA VAL A 56 -42.30 29.96 -12.01
C VAL A 56 -43.20 30.04 -13.25
N ARG A 57 -43.23 31.17 -13.94
CA ARG A 57 -44.16 31.43 -15.06
C ARG A 57 -43.62 30.89 -16.39
N ASP A 58 -42.36 31.18 -16.72
CA ASP A 58 -41.80 30.85 -18.04
C ASP A 58 -41.30 29.40 -18.07
N GLU A 59 -40.61 28.98 -17.02
CA GLU A 59 -40.04 27.62 -16.94
C GLU A 59 -41.02 26.59 -16.36
N GLY A 60 -42.09 27.05 -15.69
CA GLY A 60 -43.14 26.21 -15.12
C GLY A 60 -42.75 25.48 -13.83
N ARG A 61 -41.78 25.99 -13.04
CA ARG A 61 -41.37 25.38 -11.78
C ARG A 61 -42.42 25.56 -10.69
N ALA A 62 -42.54 24.59 -9.77
CA ALA A 62 -43.56 24.65 -8.71
C ALA A 62 -43.27 25.70 -7.63
N HIS A 63 -42.04 26.23 -7.55
CA HIS A 63 -41.61 27.35 -6.70
C HIS A 63 -40.22 27.82 -7.16
N VAL A 64 -39.68 28.88 -6.52
CA VAL A 64 -38.34 29.40 -6.79
C VAL A 64 -37.27 28.39 -6.36
N GLY A 65 -36.15 28.31 -7.08
CA GLY A 65 -35.08 27.36 -6.77
C GLY A 65 -34.18 27.71 -5.60
N TYR A 66 -34.20 28.97 -5.15
CA TYR A 66 -33.31 29.53 -4.13
C TYR A 66 -34.11 29.97 -2.91
N HIS A 67 -33.49 29.89 -1.74
CA HIS A 67 -34.10 30.37 -0.50
C HIS A 67 -33.82 31.85 -0.31
N TYR A 68 -32.61 32.28 -0.64
CA TYR A 68 -32.20 33.67 -0.57
C TYR A 68 -31.54 34.11 -1.87
N ALA A 69 -31.70 35.38 -2.23
CA ALA A 69 -30.90 36.04 -3.25
C ALA A 69 -30.33 37.35 -2.73
N ILE A 70 -29.15 37.75 -3.19
CA ILE A 70 -28.48 38.98 -2.76
C ILE A 70 -28.17 39.83 -3.98
N ALA A 71 -28.69 41.06 -4.01
CA ALA A 71 -28.41 42.02 -5.07
C ALA A 71 -27.03 42.68 -4.91
N ALA A 72 -26.54 43.32 -5.98
CA ALA A 72 -25.22 43.94 -6.02
C ALA A 72 -25.03 45.05 -4.97
N ASP A 73 -26.12 45.71 -4.58
CA ASP A 73 -26.19 46.75 -3.53
C ASP A 73 -26.21 46.18 -2.10
N GLY A 74 -26.22 44.85 -1.93
CA GLY A 74 -26.29 44.19 -0.63
C GLY A 74 -27.70 43.96 -0.09
N THR A 75 -28.75 44.28 -0.84
CA THR A 75 -30.12 43.94 -0.44
C THR A 75 -30.31 42.42 -0.51
N VAL A 76 -30.78 41.82 0.60
CA VAL A 76 -31.06 40.38 0.71
C VAL A 76 -32.54 40.15 0.50
N TYR A 77 -32.88 39.18 -0.34
CA TYR A 77 -34.25 38.83 -0.67
C TYR A 77 -34.54 37.42 -0.18
N TYR A 78 -35.62 37.25 0.57
CA TYR A 78 -36.11 35.95 1.00
C TYR A 78 -37.13 35.45 -0.02
N LEU A 79 -36.81 34.35 -0.70
CA LEU A 79 -37.50 33.88 -1.90
C LEU A 79 -38.25 32.56 -1.71
N LEU A 80 -37.80 31.71 -0.78
CA LEU A 80 -38.44 30.44 -0.46
C LEU A 80 -38.26 30.15 1.03
N ASP A 81 -39.31 29.66 1.70
CA ASP A 81 -39.25 29.32 3.12
C ASP A 81 -38.17 28.26 3.40
N ASP A 82 -37.33 28.47 4.41
CA ASP A 82 -36.31 27.51 4.86
C ASP A 82 -36.89 26.10 5.05
N ALA A 83 -38.15 25.99 5.49
CA ALA A 83 -38.83 24.73 5.69
C ALA A 83 -39.21 24.01 4.39
N ILE A 84 -39.01 24.60 3.20
CA ILE A 84 -39.34 23.98 1.91
C ILE A 84 -38.03 23.59 1.19
N PRO A 85 -37.92 22.38 0.61
CA PRO A 85 -36.74 22.03 -0.19
C PRO A 85 -36.64 22.92 -1.44
N GLY A 86 -35.54 23.64 -1.62
CA GLY A 86 -35.28 24.41 -2.85
C GLY A 86 -34.92 23.51 -4.04
N TYR A 87 -35.10 24.01 -5.27
CA TYR A 87 -34.70 23.27 -6.49
C TYR A 87 -33.20 23.27 -6.78
N HIS A 88 -32.42 24.14 -6.14
CA HIS A 88 -31.06 24.43 -6.57
C HIS A 88 -30.02 23.37 -6.14
N THR A 89 -29.98 22.29 -6.93
CA THR A 89 -28.97 21.24 -7.23
C THR A 89 -29.66 19.98 -7.76
N ALA A 90 -30.58 20.15 -8.71
CA ALA A 90 -31.07 19.04 -9.52
C ALA A 90 -30.14 18.85 -10.73
N LEU A 91 -30.03 17.61 -11.20
CA LEU A 91 -29.39 17.21 -12.46
C LEU A 91 -29.82 18.13 -13.63
N PRO A 92 -29.01 18.28 -14.71
CA PRO A 92 -29.43 19.05 -15.87
C PRO A 92 -30.79 18.58 -16.39
N GLU A 93 -31.67 19.53 -16.71
CA GLU A 93 -32.98 19.27 -17.30
C GLU A 93 -32.76 18.55 -18.65
N PRO A 94 -33.31 17.34 -18.86
CA PRO A 94 -33.21 16.70 -20.17
C PRO A 94 -34.08 17.46 -21.19
N SER A 95 -33.71 17.37 -22.47
CA SER A 95 -34.46 18.00 -23.56
C SER A 95 -35.95 17.63 -23.52
N ARG A 96 -36.83 18.64 -23.59
CA ARG A 96 -38.30 18.47 -23.66
C ARG A 96 -38.76 17.78 -24.97
N ALA A 97 -37.86 17.60 -25.94
CA ALA A 97 -38.16 16.93 -27.19
C ALA A 97 -38.42 15.42 -27.01
N ASP A 98 -37.84 14.79 -25.98
CA ASP A 98 -38.14 13.41 -25.62
C ASP A 98 -39.14 13.38 -24.47
N GLN A 99 -40.42 13.25 -24.81
CA GLN A 99 -41.50 13.21 -23.82
C GLN A 99 -41.41 12.02 -22.86
N THR A 100 -40.67 10.96 -23.21
CA THR A 100 -40.49 9.77 -22.38
C THR A 100 -39.42 10.01 -21.32
N VAL A 101 -38.30 10.62 -21.71
CA VAL A 101 -37.26 11.06 -20.77
C VAL A 101 -37.78 12.19 -19.90
N TRP A 102 -38.53 13.13 -20.47
CA TRP A 102 -39.19 14.21 -19.74
C TRP A 102 -40.20 13.67 -18.71
N LYS A 103 -41.09 12.76 -19.12
CA LYS A 103 -42.07 12.13 -18.22
C LYS A 103 -41.38 11.31 -17.14
N ARG A 104 -40.33 10.55 -17.47
CA ARG A 104 -39.57 9.75 -16.51
C ARG A 104 -38.75 10.59 -15.55
N TRP A 105 -38.25 11.74 -15.98
CA TRP A 105 -37.61 12.74 -15.13
C TRP A 105 -38.62 13.39 -14.18
N ARG A 106 -39.78 13.81 -14.70
CA ARG A 106 -40.91 14.36 -13.94
C ARG A 106 -41.50 13.37 -12.93
N ASP A 107 -41.63 12.09 -13.29
CA ASP A 107 -42.27 11.07 -12.45
C ASP A 107 -41.30 10.48 -11.40
N ASN A 108 -39.97 10.61 -11.58
CA ASN A 108 -38.93 10.19 -10.61
C ASN A 108 -38.63 11.23 -9.50
N TRP A 109 -39.48 12.26 -9.41
CA TRP A 109 -39.35 13.42 -8.52
C TRP A 109 -39.11 13.11 -7.04
N LEU A 110 -39.53 11.94 -6.56
CA LEU A 110 -39.36 11.54 -5.16
C LEU A 110 -37.95 11.03 -4.79
N ASN A 111 -37.10 10.69 -5.78
CA ASN A 111 -35.82 10.01 -5.54
C ASN A 111 -34.56 10.78 -6.05
N GLY A 112 -34.72 12.01 -6.55
CA GLY A 112 -33.65 12.76 -7.24
C GLY A 112 -32.98 13.92 -6.50
N GLN A 113 -33.21 14.11 -5.19
CA GLN A 113 -32.79 15.32 -4.46
C GLN A 113 -31.91 15.04 -3.24
N TYR A 114 -30.79 14.33 -3.38
CA TYR A 114 -29.97 13.98 -2.21
C TYR A 114 -29.37 15.21 -1.48
N PHE A 115 -29.06 16.30 -2.18
CA PHE A 115 -28.51 17.53 -1.58
C PHE A 115 -29.57 18.56 -1.20
N ASN A 116 -30.53 18.85 -2.08
CA ASN A 116 -31.57 19.86 -1.85
C ASN A 116 -32.53 19.58 -0.70
N ARG A 117 -32.67 18.33 -0.26
CA ARG A 117 -33.46 18.01 0.94
C ARG A 117 -32.82 18.53 2.22
N ARG A 118 -31.49 18.70 2.23
CA ARG A 118 -30.68 19.01 3.42
C ARG A 118 -29.89 20.32 3.32
N THR A 119 -29.97 21.06 2.22
CA THR A 119 -29.24 22.33 2.07
C THR A 119 -30.16 23.52 1.80
N LEU A 120 -29.72 24.70 2.22
CA LEU A 120 -30.28 26.00 1.79
C LEU A 120 -29.50 26.53 0.59
N GLY A 121 -30.18 27.14 -0.36
CA GLY A 121 -29.57 27.72 -1.56
C GLY A 121 -29.55 29.25 -1.48
N VAL A 122 -28.36 29.84 -1.63
CA VAL A 122 -28.14 31.29 -1.62
C VAL A 122 -27.61 31.76 -2.98
N LEU A 123 -28.35 32.61 -3.67
CA LEU A 123 -28.00 33.17 -4.97
C LEU A 123 -27.34 34.55 -4.83
N LEU A 124 -26.19 34.75 -5.46
CA LEU A 124 -25.59 36.06 -5.69
C LEU A 124 -25.94 36.55 -7.10
N LEU A 125 -26.54 37.74 -7.20
CA LEU A 125 -26.82 38.37 -8.49
C LEU A 125 -25.55 38.96 -9.09
N GLY A 126 -25.16 38.46 -10.27
CA GLY A 126 -23.93 38.85 -10.98
C GLY A 126 -23.32 37.66 -11.73
N TRP A 127 -22.33 37.90 -12.60
CA TRP A 127 -21.60 36.86 -13.33
C TRP A 127 -20.11 36.90 -12.97
N PHE A 128 -19.70 36.05 -12.01
CA PHE A 128 -18.36 36.04 -11.41
C PHE A 128 -17.46 34.93 -11.99
N ASP A 129 -17.29 34.93 -13.32
CA ASP A 129 -16.47 33.95 -14.06
C ASP A 129 -15.49 34.65 -15.03
N SER A 130 -14.47 33.92 -15.49
CA SER A 130 -13.51 34.32 -16.50
C SER A 130 -13.92 33.74 -17.86
N ASN A 131 -13.64 34.43 -18.96
CA ASN A 131 -14.04 34.02 -20.34
C ASN A 131 -15.55 34.11 -20.63
N ARG A 132 -16.22 35.11 -20.05
CA ARG A 132 -17.64 35.39 -20.24
C ARG A 132 -17.95 35.68 -21.72
N LYS A 133 -19.03 35.09 -22.27
CA LYS A 133 -19.49 35.34 -23.65
C LYS A 133 -21.00 35.51 -23.72
N GLU A 134 -21.46 36.51 -24.47
CA GLU A 134 -22.86 36.63 -24.90
C GLU A 134 -22.94 36.34 -26.40
N GLY A 135 -23.50 35.19 -26.77
CA GLY A 135 -23.37 34.65 -28.12
C GLY A 135 -21.90 34.38 -28.47
N THR A 136 -21.39 34.98 -29.55
CA THR A 136 -19.97 34.88 -29.97
C THR A 136 -19.07 35.95 -29.34
N ARG A 137 -19.64 36.97 -28.69
CA ARG A 137 -18.92 38.14 -28.19
C ARG A 137 -18.35 37.87 -26.80
N ALA A 138 -17.05 38.09 -26.62
CA ALA A 138 -16.41 38.07 -25.30
C ALA A 138 -16.76 39.32 -24.48
N LEU A 139 -17.04 39.13 -23.19
CA LEU A 139 -17.26 40.19 -22.22
C LEU A 139 -15.97 40.43 -21.40
N PRO A 140 -15.71 41.67 -20.94
CA PRO A 140 -14.50 42.01 -20.17
C PRO A 140 -14.41 41.24 -18.83
N ASN A 141 -13.21 41.04 -18.26
CA ASN A 141 -13.00 40.38 -16.96
C ASN A 141 -12.98 41.38 -15.78
N ASN A 142 -13.83 42.41 -15.80
CA ASN A 142 -13.80 43.54 -14.85
C ASN A 142 -14.68 43.35 -13.58
N ASN A 143 -15.49 42.27 -13.50
CA ASN A 143 -16.45 42.03 -12.42
C ASN A 143 -16.46 40.55 -11.99
N MET A 144 -15.28 39.99 -11.70
CA MET A 144 -15.09 38.57 -11.37
C MET A 144 -15.37 38.22 -9.89
N THR A 145 -15.71 39.20 -9.05
CA THR A 145 -16.09 39.00 -7.65
C THR A 145 -17.29 39.85 -7.25
N PRO A 146 -18.05 39.45 -6.21
CA PRO A 146 -19.17 40.23 -5.72
C PRO A 146 -18.71 41.60 -5.17
N PRO A 147 -19.51 42.67 -5.34
CA PRO A 147 -19.22 43.97 -4.74
C PRO A 147 -19.14 43.90 -3.21
N ALA A 148 -18.48 44.87 -2.58
CA ALA A 148 -18.30 44.92 -1.14
C ALA A 148 -19.62 44.86 -0.35
N ALA A 149 -20.66 45.59 -0.80
CA ALA A 149 -21.98 45.58 -0.17
C ALA A 149 -22.67 44.20 -0.25
N GLN A 150 -22.61 43.55 -1.42
CA GLN A 150 -23.12 42.19 -1.62
C GLN A 150 -22.35 41.15 -0.79
N SER A 151 -21.04 41.32 -0.65
CA SER A 151 -20.17 40.44 0.15
C SER A 151 -20.46 40.55 1.65
N ALA A 152 -20.64 41.78 2.14
CA ALA A 152 -21.02 42.04 3.53
C ALA A 152 -22.38 41.42 3.86
N ALA A 153 -23.35 41.58 2.96
CA ALA A 153 -24.67 40.97 3.09
C ALA A 153 -24.64 39.44 3.07
N LEU A 154 -23.78 38.84 2.22
CA LEU A 154 -23.58 37.39 2.18
C LEU A 154 -23.04 36.86 3.51
N VAL A 155 -21.98 37.46 4.05
CA VAL A 155 -21.37 37.03 5.33
C VAL A 155 -22.39 37.14 6.47
N GLU A 156 -23.14 38.25 6.52
CA GLU A 156 -24.19 38.47 7.52
C GLU A 156 -25.31 37.42 7.45
N LEU A 157 -25.79 37.14 6.23
CA LEU A 157 -26.82 36.13 6.00
C LEU A 157 -26.34 34.73 6.39
N LEU A 158 -25.13 34.35 5.96
CA LEU A 158 -24.54 33.04 6.25
C LEU A 158 -24.36 32.81 7.75
N ARG A 159 -23.94 33.82 8.51
CA ARG A 159 -23.83 33.74 9.96
C ARG A 159 -25.20 33.53 10.60
N THR A 160 -26.19 34.32 10.19
CA THR A 160 -27.57 34.20 10.66
C THR A 160 -28.13 32.80 10.41
N LEU A 161 -27.93 32.25 9.20
CA LEU A 161 -28.41 30.92 8.84
C LEU A 161 -27.66 29.81 9.57
N LYS A 162 -26.34 29.95 9.74
CA LYS A 162 -25.51 29.03 10.50
C LYS A 162 -25.98 28.93 11.94
N GLU A 163 -26.22 30.06 12.60
CA GLU A 163 -26.72 30.10 13.98
C GLU A 163 -28.15 29.55 14.06
N ARG A 164 -29.05 30.01 13.18
CA ARG A 164 -30.45 29.57 13.15
C ARG A 164 -30.60 28.05 12.99
N HIS A 165 -29.78 27.44 12.16
CA HIS A 165 -29.85 26.01 11.83
C HIS A 165 -28.74 25.17 12.46
N SER A 166 -27.97 25.73 13.41
CA SER A 166 -26.87 25.04 14.12
C SER A 166 -25.85 24.37 13.18
N LEU A 167 -25.49 25.05 12.09
CA LEU A 167 -24.64 24.48 11.05
C LEU A 167 -23.15 24.59 11.40
N SER A 168 -22.39 23.59 10.94
CA SER A 168 -20.93 23.63 10.91
C SER A 168 -20.45 24.64 9.87
N ILE A 169 -19.34 25.34 10.14
CA ILE A 169 -18.81 26.34 9.20
C ILE A 169 -18.37 25.69 7.88
N GLU A 170 -17.95 24.43 7.93
CA GLU A 170 -17.55 23.57 6.82
C GLU A 170 -18.72 23.14 5.92
N ARG A 171 -19.96 23.31 6.39
CA ARG A 171 -21.18 23.01 5.64
C ARG A 171 -21.71 24.20 4.86
N ILE A 172 -20.94 25.28 4.80
CA ILE A 172 -21.14 26.40 3.88
C ILE A 172 -20.25 26.12 2.67
N GLU A 173 -20.82 25.58 1.59
CA GLU A 173 -20.07 25.03 0.45
C GLU A 173 -20.45 25.74 -0.86
N GLY A 174 -19.58 25.64 -1.87
CA GLY A 174 -19.91 25.92 -3.28
C GLY A 174 -19.99 24.63 -4.10
N HIS A 175 -20.49 24.69 -5.34
CA HIS A 175 -20.70 23.47 -6.15
C HIS A 175 -19.45 22.62 -6.40
N ARG A 176 -18.23 23.21 -6.44
CA ARG A 176 -16.98 22.44 -6.60
C ARG A 176 -16.65 21.59 -5.37
N GLU A 177 -16.87 22.13 -4.18
CA GLU A 177 -16.62 21.43 -2.91
C GLU A 177 -17.61 20.26 -2.77
N VAL A 178 -18.87 20.49 -3.16
CA VAL A 178 -19.88 19.42 -3.26
C VAL A 178 -19.51 18.38 -4.32
N LEU A 179 -19.09 18.78 -5.53
CA LEU A 179 -18.67 17.88 -6.60
C LEU A 179 -17.46 17.03 -6.19
N ALA A 180 -16.44 17.63 -5.58
CA ALA A 180 -15.23 16.95 -5.12
C ALA A 180 -15.55 15.90 -4.03
N ARG A 181 -16.50 16.20 -3.16
CA ARG A 181 -16.91 15.31 -2.07
C ARG A 181 -17.89 14.20 -2.52
N THR A 182 -18.67 14.42 -3.57
CA THR A 182 -19.86 13.60 -3.86
C THR A 182 -19.91 13.02 -5.26
N GLY A 183 -19.11 13.54 -6.20
CA GLY A 183 -19.13 13.13 -7.60
C GLY A 183 -20.36 13.63 -8.40
N PHE A 184 -21.21 14.45 -7.79
CA PHE A 184 -22.41 15.03 -8.43
C PHE A 184 -22.38 16.57 -8.40
N GLY A 185 -22.82 17.21 -9.49
CA GLY A 185 -22.88 18.68 -9.65
C GLY A 185 -22.48 19.11 -11.06
N SER A 186 -23.28 19.94 -11.73
CA SER A 186 -23.10 20.28 -13.15
C SER A 186 -22.88 21.77 -13.44
N THR A 187 -22.51 22.58 -12.45
CA THR A 187 -22.30 24.02 -12.65
C THR A 187 -20.91 24.46 -12.16
N SER A 188 -20.22 25.27 -12.96
CA SER A 188 -18.85 25.78 -12.74
C SER A 188 -18.76 26.92 -11.71
N CYS A 189 -19.79 27.08 -10.89
CA CYS A 189 -20.02 28.28 -10.09
C CYS A 189 -20.27 27.88 -8.63
N PRO A 190 -19.87 28.62 -7.57
CA PRO A 190 -18.99 29.77 -7.51
C PRO A 190 -17.52 29.43 -7.23
N GLY A 191 -17.20 28.14 -7.23
CA GLY A 191 -15.91 27.62 -6.76
C GLY A 191 -14.73 27.79 -7.71
N LEU A 192 -14.85 28.59 -8.78
CA LEU A 192 -13.76 28.81 -9.73
C LEU A 192 -12.95 30.06 -9.38
N LEU A 193 -13.64 31.18 -9.06
CA LEU A 193 -12.99 32.49 -8.86
C LEU A 193 -13.32 33.18 -7.52
N MET A 194 -14.22 32.65 -6.68
CA MET A 194 -14.50 33.22 -5.35
C MET A 194 -13.84 32.39 -4.25
N ASN A 195 -13.04 33.04 -3.40
CA ASN A 195 -12.37 32.38 -2.27
C ASN A 195 -13.36 32.04 -1.14
N LEU A 196 -13.91 30.81 -1.15
CA LEU A 196 -14.86 30.35 -0.12
C LEU A 196 -14.22 30.17 1.26
N HIS A 197 -12.89 30.03 1.34
CA HIS A 197 -12.20 30.02 2.61
C HIS A 197 -12.26 31.40 3.28
N GLU A 198 -12.04 32.48 2.52
CA GLU A 198 -12.21 33.86 3.04
C GLU A 198 -13.65 34.13 3.48
N VAL A 199 -14.64 33.63 2.75
CA VAL A 199 -16.06 33.75 3.15
C VAL A 199 -16.32 33.04 4.48
N ARG A 200 -15.84 31.80 4.65
CA ARG A 200 -15.99 31.06 5.92
C ARG A 200 -15.24 31.74 7.08
N THR A 201 -14.04 32.25 6.83
CA THR A 201 -13.25 33.01 7.82
C THR A 201 -13.96 34.31 8.21
N ALA A 202 -14.56 35.03 7.27
CA ALA A 202 -15.36 36.23 7.55
C ALA A 202 -16.61 35.92 8.37
N VAL A 203 -17.30 34.81 8.05
CA VAL A 203 -18.45 34.32 8.83
C VAL A 203 -18.03 33.96 10.26
N GLN A 204 -16.86 33.34 10.44
CA GLN A 204 -16.36 32.88 11.73
C GLN A 204 -15.76 34.00 12.59
N SER A 205 -15.10 34.99 11.98
CA SER A 205 -14.50 36.14 12.68
C SER A 205 -15.48 37.28 12.96
N GLY A 206 -16.62 37.30 12.28
CA GLY A 206 -17.59 38.40 12.35
C GLY A 206 -17.18 39.66 11.58
N GLN A 207 -15.99 39.67 10.96
CA GLN A 207 -15.52 40.79 10.14
C GLN A 207 -15.89 40.57 8.67
N SER A 208 -16.57 41.55 8.06
CA SER A 208 -16.89 41.51 6.63
C SER A 208 -15.63 41.77 5.80
N VAL A 209 -15.32 40.86 4.87
CA VAL A 209 -14.23 41.00 3.90
C VAL A 209 -14.81 40.78 2.51
N GLN A 210 -14.41 41.60 1.54
CA GLN A 210 -14.73 41.33 0.14
C GLN A 210 -13.83 40.17 -0.33
N PRO A 211 -14.39 39.02 -0.72
CA PRO A 211 -13.58 37.87 -1.10
C PRO A 211 -12.78 38.20 -2.36
N THR A 212 -11.49 37.85 -2.34
CA THR A 212 -10.59 38.12 -3.45
C THR A 212 -10.88 37.19 -4.64
N PRO A 213 -10.66 37.66 -5.90
CA PRO A 213 -10.71 36.78 -7.04
C PRO A 213 -9.59 35.75 -6.92
N VAL A 214 -9.94 34.47 -6.93
CA VAL A 214 -8.95 33.41 -7.08
C VAL A 214 -8.42 33.51 -8.50
N THR A 215 -7.15 33.87 -8.68
CA THR A 215 -6.49 33.70 -9.99
C THR A 215 -6.58 32.20 -10.30
N PRO A 216 -7.12 31.76 -11.46
CA PRO A 216 -7.15 30.33 -11.75
C PRO A 216 -5.71 29.83 -11.63
N PRO A 217 -5.41 28.96 -10.65
CA PRO A 217 -4.06 28.50 -10.48
C PRO A 217 -3.70 27.67 -11.71
N VAL A 218 -2.46 27.84 -12.21
CA VAL A 218 -1.75 26.69 -12.75
C VAL A 218 -1.79 25.65 -11.63
N VAL A 219 -2.61 24.62 -11.82
CA VAL A 219 -3.10 23.75 -10.75
C VAL A 219 -1.93 23.16 -9.98
N SER A 220 -1.68 23.67 -8.78
CA SER A 220 -0.68 23.20 -7.83
C SER A 220 -1.30 23.23 -6.43
N GLY A 221 -1.90 22.10 -6.03
CA GLY A 221 -2.52 21.87 -4.72
C GLY A 221 -3.28 20.54 -4.70
N PRO A 222 -3.26 19.78 -3.59
CA PRO A 222 -3.16 18.31 -3.61
C PRO A 222 -4.38 17.65 -4.21
N VAL A 223 -4.14 16.94 -5.30
CA VAL A 223 -5.04 15.94 -5.84
C VAL A 223 -5.15 14.84 -4.79
N VAL A 224 -6.35 14.54 -4.30
CA VAL A 224 -6.60 13.19 -3.77
C VAL A 224 -6.54 12.28 -4.97
N VAL A 225 -5.34 11.78 -5.22
CA VAL A 225 -5.06 10.76 -6.22
C VAL A 225 -5.72 9.50 -5.69
N PRO A 226 -6.64 8.84 -6.43
CA PRO A 226 -6.96 7.45 -6.14
C PRO A 226 -5.62 6.73 -6.05
N GLY A 227 -5.34 6.05 -4.94
CA GLY A 227 -4.09 5.30 -4.80
C GLY A 227 -3.87 4.40 -6.04
N PRO A 228 -2.61 4.05 -6.35
CA PRO A 228 -2.31 3.20 -7.49
C PRO A 228 -3.28 2.01 -7.50
N ALA A 229 -3.91 1.78 -8.66
CA ALA A 229 -4.72 0.58 -8.84
C ALA A 229 -3.89 -0.63 -8.38
N PRO A 230 -4.48 -1.60 -7.67
CA PRO A 230 -3.75 -2.78 -7.22
C PRO A 230 -3.03 -3.42 -8.40
N ALA A 231 -1.82 -3.91 -8.16
CA ALA A 231 -0.94 -4.38 -9.22
C ALA A 231 -1.63 -5.44 -10.09
N LEU A 232 -1.97 -5.07 -11.33
CA LEU A 232 -2.47 -6.01 -12.33
C LEU A 232 -1.33 -6.96 -12.70
N THR A 233 -1.37 -8.19 -12.20
CA THR A 233 -0.46 -9.22 -12.70
C THR A 233 -1.02 -9.83 -13.97
N TYR A 234 -0.54 -9.35 -15.12
CA TYR A 234 -0.74 -10.01 -16.41
C TYR A 234 0.01 -11.34 -16.41
N THR A 235 -0.51 -12.41 -15.79
CA THR A 235 0.23 -13.68 -15.62
C THR A 235 0.09 -14.65 -16.79
N LYS A 236 -0.91 -14.44 -17.66
CA LYS A 236 -1.33 -15.42 -18.68
C LYS A 236 -1.52 -14.85 -20.09
N ASN A 237 -1.06 -13.61 -20.30
CA ASN A 237 -1.13 -12.94 -21.60
C ASN A 237 0.08 -13.35 -22.48
N ARG A 238 -0.13 -13.34 -23.80
CA ARG A 238 0.91 -13.58 -24.81
C ARG A 238 0.95 -12.33 -25.70
N PRO A 239 2.13 -11.71 -25.91
CA PRO A 239 2.27 -10.58 -26.82
C PRO A 239 1.84 -10.91 -28.25
N LEU A 240 1.13 -9.99 -28.89
CA LEU A 240 0.78 -10.10 -30.31
C LEU A 240 1.99 -9.73 -31.18
N VAL A 241 2.22 -10.48 -32.25
CA VAL A 241 3.18 -10.09 -33.29
C VAL A 241 2.58 -8.94 -34.08
N GLY A 242 3.13 -7.74 -33.87
CA GLY A 242 2.66 -6.52 -34.50
C GLY A 242 3.58 -6.02 -35.60
N LEU A 243 3.06 -5.13 -36.43
CA LEU A 243 3.80 -4.38 -37.42
C LEU A 243 3.40 -2.91 -37.36
N HIS A 244 4.37 -1.99 -37.36
CA HIS A 244 4.07 -0.59 -37.59
C HIS A 244 3.75 -0.46 -39.08
N ALA A 245 2.50 -0.10 -39.37
CA ALA A 245 1.99 0.11 -40.70
C ALA A 245 2.86 1.09 -41.47
N ARG A 246 2.81 1.00 -42.80
CA ARG A 246 3.36 2.01 -43.69
C ARG A 246 2.90 3.41 -43.25
N ASN A 247 3.84 4.36 -43.18
CA ASN A 247 3.61 5.76 -42.83
C ASN A 247 2.96 6.54 -43.99
N ASP A 248 1.83 6.03 -44.50
CA ASP A 248 1.12 6.52 -45.67
C ASP A 248 -0.39 6.27 -45.50
N GLN A 249 -1.21 6.90 -46.34
CA GLN A 249 -2.67 6.76 -46.30
C GLN A 249 -3.15 5.39 -46.80
N THR A 250 -2.36 4.75 -47.68
CA THR A 250 -2.68 3.49 -48.37
C THR A 250 -1.53 2.51 -48.31
N PHE A 251 -1.83 1.21 -48.42
CA PHE A 251 -0.84 0.13 -48.46
C PHE A 251 -0.60 -0.37 -49.88
N THR A 252 0.62 -0.84 -50.13
CA THR A 252 1.07 -1.48 -51.38
C THR A 252 0.87 -3.00 -51.34
N ASP A 253 1.02 -3.67 -52.48
CA ASP A 253 0.98 -5.13 -52.55
C ASP A 253 2.08 -5.79 -51.70
N THR A 254 3.25 -5.15 -51.58
CA THR A 254 4.32 -5.60 -50.69
C THR A 254 3.87 -5.57 -49.23
N ASP A 255 3.22 -4.49 -48.78
CA ASP A 255 2.72 -4.39 -47.40
C ASP A 255 1.73 -5.53 -47.08
N TRP A 256 0.83 -5.84 -48.00
CA TRP A 256 -0.12 -6.95 -47.84
C TRP A 256 0.56 -8.31 -47.86
N THR A 257 1.61 -8.47 -48.65
CA THR A 257 2.44 -9.69 -48.65
C THR A 257 3.13 -9.87 -47.30
N ILE A 258 3.73 -8.80 -46.76
CA ILE A 258 4.36 -8.79 -45.43
C ILE A 258 3.35 -9.22 -44.36
N ILE A 259 2.15 -8.61 -44.34
CA ILE A 259 1.11 -8.89 -43.34
C ILE A 259 0.69 -10.36 -43.36
N ARG A 260 0.52 -10.96 -44.55
CA ARG A 260 0.13 -12.37 -44.71
C ARG A 260 1.25 -13.31 -44.30
N GLU A 261 2.45 -13.10 -44.84
CA GLU A 261 3.59 -13.99 -44.62
C GLU A 261 4.07 -13.95 -43.17
N ALA A 262 4.18 -12.75 -42.57
CA ALA A 262 4.55 -12.60 -41.17
C ALA A 262 3.41 -12.96 -40.20
N LYS A 263 2.20 -13.26 -40.71
CA LYS A 263 0.99 -13.55 -39.93
C LYS A 263 0.75 -12.49 -38.86
N VAL A 264 0.64 -11.24 -39.26
CA VAL A 264 0.51 -10.11 -38.34
C VAL A 264 -0.79 -10.19 -37.54
N GLU A 265 -0.70 -9.93 -36.24
CA GLU A 265 -1.80 -10.00 -35.27
C GLU A 265 -2.25 -8.61 -34.79
N SER A 266 -1.37 -7.61 -34.84
CA SER A 266 -1.65 -6.21 -34.47
C SER A 266 -0.99 -5.22 -35.43
N LEU A 267 -1.66 -4.11 -35.73
CA LEU A 267 -1.13 -3.03 -36.56
C LEU A 267 -1.11 -1.71 -35.80
N LYS A 268 0.06 -1.07 -35.71
CA LYS A 268 0.16 0.34 -35.31
C LYS A 268 -0.12 1.18 -36.55
N MET A 269 -1.17 1.99 -36.50
CA MET A 269 -1.74 2.71 -37.64
C MET A 269 -1.56 4.22 -37.46
N MET A 270 -1.43 4.94 -38.57
CA MET A 270 -1.50 6.40 -38.55
C MET A 270 -2.97 6.86 -38.47
N SER A 271 -3.25 7.95 -37.76
CA SER A 271 -4.61 8.49 -37.64
C SER A 271 -5.24 8.93 -38.98
N PHE A 272 -4.43 9.09 -40.03
CA PHE A 272 -4.87 9.45 -41.38
C PHE A 272 -4.96 8.27 -42.35
N THR A 273 -4.68 7.03 -41.91
CA THR A 273 -4.82 5.85 -42.79
C THR A 273 -6.28 5.64 -43.20
N ARG A 274 -6.51 5.25 -44.46
CA ARG A 274 -7.86 5.11 -45.02
C ARG A 274 -8.56 3.82 -44.60
N ASP A 275 -9.89 3.87 -44.68
CA ASP A 275 -10.82 2.85 -44.20
C ASP A 275 -10.68 1.51 -44.94
N GLU A 276 -10.32 1.55 -46.22
CA GLU A 276 -10.12 0.34 -47.02
C GLU A 276 -8.98 -0.53 -46.45
N VAL A 277 -7.96 0.09 -45.83
CA VAL A 277 -6.84 -0.62 -45.21
C VAL A 277 -7.30 -1.39 -43.97
N TYR A 278 -8.12 -0.78 -43.11
CA TYR A 278 -8.68 -1.47 -41.93
C TYR A 278 -9.57 -2.65 -42.35
N ALA A 279 -10.43 -2.45 -43.36
CA ALA A 279 -11.30 -3.49 -43.89
C ALA A 279 -10.49 -4.68 -44.45
N GLN A 280 -9.48 -4.41 -45.27
CA GLN A 280 -8.64 -5.44 -45.88
C GLN A 280 -7.77 -6.17 -44.84
N ALA A 281 -7.24 -5.47 -43.84
CA ALA A 281 -6.52 -6.10 -42.73
C ALA A 281 -7.41 -7.09 -41.96
N ARG A 282 -8.70 -6.74 -41.73
CA ARG A 282 -9.69 -7.64 -41.12
C ARG A 282 -10.10 -8.82 -42.01
N GLN A 283 -10.01 -8.69 -43.34
CA GLN A 283 -10.20 -9.84 -44.23
C GLN A 283 -9.05 -10.85 -44.11
N ILE A 284 -7.82 -10.38 -43.93
CA ILE A 284 -6.65 -11.25 -43.73
C ILE A 284 -6.70 -11.90 -42.34
N ASN A 285 -6.96 -11.11 -41.30
CA ASN A 285 -7.10 -11.57 -39.94
C ASN A 285 -8.35 -10.94 -39.31
N PRO A 286 -9.46 -11.69 -39.17
CA PRO A 286 -10.69 -11.18 -38.55
C PRO A 286 -10.50 -10.65 -37.13
N LYS A 287 -9.42 -11.05 -36.44
CA LYS A 287 -9.05 -10.61 -35.09
C LYS A 287 -7.93 -9.56 -35.05
N MET A 288 -7.55 -8.98 -36.19
CA MET A 288 -6.50 -7.95 -36.26
C MET A 288 -6.72 -6.85 -35.22
N GLU A 289 -5.76 -6.65 -34.32
CA GLU A 289 -5.77 -5.51 -33.41
C GLU A 289 -5.25 -4.26 -34.13
N PHE A 290 -5.76 -3.09 -33.73
CA PHE A 290 -5.26 -1.80 -34.21
C PHE A 290 -4.90 -0.91 -33.02
N ILE A 291 -3.72 -0.29 -33.07
CA ILE A 291 -3.31 0.82 -32.21
C ILE A 291 -3.14 2.05 -33.09
N VAL A 292 -3.99 3.06 -32.93
CA VAL A 292 -3.96 4.25 -33.80
C VAL A 292 -3.19 5.37 -33.11
N ARG A 293 -2.09 5.83 -33.71
CA ARG A 293 -1.35 7.02 -33.26
C ARG A 293 -2.14 8.27 -33.60
N LEU A 294 -2.59 8.99 -32.58
CA LEU A 294 -3.19 10.32 -32.70
C LEU A 294 -2.06 11.35 -32.85
N TYR A 295 -1.86 11.87 -34.05
CA TYR A 295 -0.74 12.75 -34.33
C TYR A 295 -1.09 13.87 -35.31
N ILE A 296 -0.65 15.08 -34.98
CA ILE A 296 -0.77 16.28 -35.80
C ILE A 296 0.63 16.67 -36.24
N GLY A 297 0.89 16.65 -37.55
CA GLY A 297 2.17 17.00 -38.14
C GLY A 297 2.56 18.47 -37.90
N GLY A 298 3.85 18.78 -37.99
CA GLY A 298 4.37 20.15 -37.90
C GLY A 298 4.59 20.67 -36.46
N SER A 299 4.61 19.77 -35.48
CA SER A 299 4.76 20.06 -34.07
C SER A 299 6.23 20.27 -33.69
N GLY A 300 6.94 21.17 -34.35
CA GLY A 300 8.28 21.57 -33.89
C GLY A 300 8.23 22.14 -32.48
N ARG A 301 9.36 22.21 -31.77
CA ARG A 301 9.40 22.65 -30.37
C ARG A 301 8.56 23.91 -30.13
N GLY A 302 7.61 23.84 -29.18
CA GLY A 302 6.71 24.95 -28.84
C GLY A 302 5.52 25.18 -29.79
N HIS A 303 5.36 24.37 -30.86
CA HIS A 303 4.28 24.48 -31.84
C HIS A 303 3.24 23.36 -31.66
N VAL A 304 3.00 22.97 -30.41
CA VAL A 304 2.02 21.94 -30.07
C VAL A 304 0.64 22.60 -29.94
N PRO A 305 -0.42 22.06 -30.58
CA PRO A 305 -1.77 22.57 -30.43
C PRO A 305 -2.26 22.47 -28.98
N ALA A 306 -3.10 23.41 -28.54
CA ALA A 306 -3.73 23.32 -27.23
C ALA A 306 -4.51 22.00 -27.05
N PRO A 307 -4.63 21.46 -25.82
CA PRO A 307 -5.28 20.16 -25.56
C PRO A 307 -6.66 20.00 -26.20
N GLN A 308 -7.48 21.05 -26.11
CA GLN A 308 -8.83 21.09 -26.70
C GLN A 308 -8.79 20.99 -28.23
N VAL A 309 -7.88 21.72 -28.88
CA VAL A 309 -7.71 21.71 -30.35
C VAL A 309 -7.25 20.33 -30.82
N PHE A 310 -6.29 19.73 -30.11
CA PHE A 310 -5.84 18.37 -30.40
C PHE A 310 -6.99 17.36 -30.27
N ALA A 311 -7.74 17.41 -29.16
CA ALA A 311 -8.85 16.49 -28.93
C ALA A 311 -10.02 16.69 -29.92
N ASP A 312 -10.27 17.93 -30.37
CA ASP A 312 -11.26 18.23 -31.40
C ASP A 312 -10.86 17.65 -32.77
N ALA A 313 -9.58 17.70 -33.11
CA ALA A 313 -9.08 17.19 -34.40
C ALA A 313 -9.31 15.68 -34.59
N PHE A 314 -9.36 14.90 -33.50
CA PHE A 314 -9.52 13.45 -33.56
C PHE A 314 -10.91 12.92 -33.18
N ARG A 315 -11.83 13.80 -32.77
CA ARG A 315 -13.18 13.40 -32.33
C ARG A 315 -13.86 12.49 -33.35
N ASP A 316 -13.99 12.98 -34.58
CA ASP A 316 -14.77 12.28 -35.61
C ASP A 316 -14.03 11.04 -36.13
N THR A 317 -12.69 11.07 -36.16
CA THR A 317 -11.83 9.94 -36.54
C THR A 317 -11.96 8.78 -35.56
N MET A 318 -11.87 9.05 -34.25
CA MET A 318 -12.02 8.02 -33.22
C MET A 318 -13.40 7.37 -33.29
N ASP A 319 -14.46 8.19 -33.32
CA ASP A 319 -15.84 7.71 -33.41
C ASP A 319 -16.09 6.85 -34.66
N ARG A 320 -15.55 7.26 -35.80
CA ARG A 320 -15.68 6.54 -37.08
C ARG A 320 -14.97 5.18 -37.01
N LEU A 321 -13.71 5.16 -36.55
CA LEU A 321 -12.91 3.93 -36.48
C LEU A 321 -13.48 2.91 -35.49
N TYR A 322 -14.03 3.37 -34.37
CA TYR A 322 -14.74 2.50 -33.43
C TYR A 322 -16.02 1.92 -34.02
N LYS A 323 -16.90 2.77 -34.57
CA LYS A 323 -18.20 2.34 -35.09
C LYS A 323 -18.08 1.38 -36.28
N GLN A 324 -17.09 1.60 -37.15
CA GLN A 324 -16.93 0.81 -38.38
C GLN A 324 -16.03 -0.41 -38.21
N PHE A 325 -14.95 -0.30 -37.42
CA PHE A 325 -13.90 -1.33 -37.36
C PHE A 325 -13.63 -1.87 -35.96
N GLY A 326 -14.34 -1.38 -34.94
CA GLY A 326 -14.17 -1.81 -33.55
C GLY A 326 -12.81 -1.43 -32.97
N VAL A 327 -12.17 -0.35 -33.46
CA VAL A 327 -10.88 0.10 -32.93
C VAL A 327 -11.07 0.63 -31.51
N LEU A 328 -10.27 0.11 -30.57
CA LEU A 328 -10.31 0.50 -29.17
C LEU A 328 -9.07 1.28 -28.73
N LYS A 329 -7.87 0.99 -29.25
CA LYS A 329 -6.61 1.54 -28.75
C LYS A 329 -6.14 2.76 -29.53
N PHE A 330 -5.84 3.83 -28.82
CA PHE A 330 -5.34 5.09 -29.36
C PHE A 330 -4.14 5.57 -28.55
N GLU A 331 -3.00 5.75 -29.21
CA GLU A 331 -1.78 6.31 -28.62
C GLU A 331 -1.84 7.83 -28.78
N ILE A 332 -1.75 8.58 -27.67
CA ILE A 332 -1.80 10.05 -27.70
C ILE A 332 -0.39 10.60 -27.94
N HIS A 333 -0.17 11.23 -29.09
CA HIS A 333 1.14 11.76 -29.51
C HIS A 333 2.15 10.65 -29.83
N ASN A 334 3.44 10.99 -29.79
CA ASN A 334 4.61 10.18 -30.15
C ASN A 334 5.88 10.89 -29.72
N GLU A 335 6.84 10.16 -29.16
CA GLU A 335 8.22 10.58 -28.84
C GLU A 335 8.39 12.05 -28.38
N PRO A 336 7.61 12.54 -27.41
CA PRO A 336 7.73 13.93 -26.95
C PRO A 336 9.12 14.25 -26.35
N ASN A 337 9.93 13.23 -26.01
CA ASN A 337 11.28 13.37 -25.47
C ASN A 337 12.38 13.45 -26.54
N HIS A 338 12.04 13.54 -27.83
CA HIS A 338 13.05 13.52 -28.89
C HIS A 338 14.05 14.69 -28.75
N LEU A 339 15.37 14.41 -28.84
CA LEU A 339 16.45 15.38 -28.58
C LEU A 339 16.30 16.69 -29.36
N SER A 340 15.91 16.60 -30.63
CA SER A 340 15.83 17.75 -31.53
C SER A 340 14.59 18.63 -31.34
N GLY A 341 13.62 18.25 -30.50
CA GLY A 341 12.39 19.02 -30.38
C GLY A 341 11.34 18.74 -31.45
N LEU A 342 11.55 17.72 -32.30
CA LEU A 342 10.78 17.54 -33.54
C LEU A 342 9.32 17.13 -33.31
N GLU A 343 9.05 16.55 -32.14
CA GLU A 343 7.72 16.10 -31.69
C GLU A 343 7.15 17.03 -30.59
N GLY A 344 7.58 18.28 -30.56
CA GLY A 344 6.93 19.37 -29.79
C GLY A 344 7.67 19.77 -28.52
N TRP A 345 8.42 18.84 -27.93
CA TRP A 345 9.15 18.98 -26.67
C TRP A 345 10.55 18.40 -26.79
N GLY A 346 11.40 18.63 -25.79
CA GLY A 346 12.79 18.16 -25.74
C GLY A 346 13.05 17.14 -24.65
N GLN A 347 14.31 16.98 -24.24
CA GLN A 347 14.71 15.98 -23.23
C GLN A 347 14.65 16.49 -21.79
N GLU A 348 14.46 17.79 -21.56
CA GLU A 348 14.64 18.37 -20.22
C GLU A 348 13.41 18.19 -19.33
N GLN A 349 13.61 18.25 -18.01
CA GLN A 349 12.53 18.07 -17.03
C GLN A 349 11.38 19.08 -17.24
N ALA A 350 11.69 20.32 -17.61
CA ALA A 350 10.68 21.33 -17.93
C ALA A 350 9.84 20.95 -19.16
N ASP A 351 10.45 20.33 -20.16
CA ASP A 351 9.75 19.81 -21.33
C ASP A 351 8.80 18.67 -20.93
N ALA A 352 9.27 17.74 -20.08
CA ALA A 352 8.48 16.64 -19.55
C ALA A 352 7.27 17.10 -18.72
N ILE A 353 7.44 18.10 -17.84
CA ILE A 353 6.35 18.67 -17.04
C ILE A 353 5.33 19.40 -17.92
N SER A 354 5.82 20.12 -18.95
CA SER A 354 4.95 20.77 -19.94
C SER A 354 4.12 19.74 -20.71
N PHE A 355 4.75 18.66 -21.18
CA PHE A 355 4.05 17.55 -21.84
C PHE A 355 3.04 16.88 -20.91
N GLN A 356 3.41 16.58 -19.66
CA GLN A 356 2.50 15.98 -18.68
C GLN A 356 1.23 16.82 -18.49
N THR A 357 1.40 18.14 -18.32
CA THR A 357 0.29 19.07 -18.14
C THR A 357 -0.63 19.07 -19.35
N TRP A 358 -0.06 19.12 -20.55
CA TRP A 358 -0.80 19.04 -21.80
C TRP A 358 -1.52 17.69 -21.96
N TYR A 359 -0.82 16.58 -21.68
CA TYR A 359 -1.31 15.21 -21.83
C TYR A 359 -2.50 14.95 -20.91
N ILE A 360 -2.40 15.33 -19.63
CA ILE A 360 -3.47 15.13 -18.64
C ILE A 360 -4.77 15.79 -19.11
N GLU A 361 -4.69 17.01 -19.66
CA GLU A 361 -5.86 17.72 -20.14
C GLU A 361 -6.42 17.10 -21.42
N THR A 362 -5.55 16.77 -22.38
CA THR A 362 -5.93 16.06 -23.61
C THR A 362 -6.63 14.74 -23.29
N PHE A 363 -6.07 13.96 -22.37
CA PHE A 363 -6.63 12.70 -21.92
C PHE A 363 -8.02 12.91 -21.32
N ARG A 364 -8.22 13.89 -20.44
CA ARG A 364 -9.53 14.15 -19.80
C ARG A 364 -10.61 14.46 -20.83
N ILE A 365 -10.30 15.32 -21.81
CA ILE A 365 -11.24 15.70 -22.88
C ILE A 365 -11.58 14.49 -23.74
N LEU A 366 -10.56 13.73 -24.18
CA LEU A 366 -10.75 12.52 -24.98
C LEU A 366 -11.53 11.46 -24.21
N ARG A 367 -11.21 11.23 -22.94
CA ARG A 367 -11.90 10.25 -22.08
C ARG A 367 -13.35 10.61 -21.83
N GLN A 368 -13.66 11.90 -21.64
CA GLN A 368 -15.02 12.36 -21.44
C GLN A 368 -15.89 12.11 -22.69
N ARG A 369 -15.32 12.34 -23.87
CA ARG A 369 -16.02 12.21 -25.17
C ARG A 369 -16.11 10.79 -25.67
N HIS A 370 -15.02 10.04 -25.53
CA HIS A 370 -14.86 8.67 -25.97
C HIS A 370 -14.57 7.81 -24.74
N PRO A 371 -15.56 7.64 -23.84
CA PRO A 371 -15.36 6.75 -22.70
C PRO A 371 -14.93 5.37 -23.20
N TRP A 372 -15.39 4.95 -24.36
CA TRP A 372 -15.08 3.65 -24.93
C TRP A 372 -13.64 3.45 -25.45
N ALA A 373 -12.81 4.49 -25.51
CA ALA A 373 -11.45 4.37 -26.03
C ALA A 373 -10.45 3.92 -24.94
N LEU A 374 -9.51 3.06 -25.31
CA LEU A 374 -8.30 2.78 -24.56
C LEU A 374 -7.21 3.78 -24.99
N LEU A 375 -6.87 4.73 -24.13
CA LEU A 375 -5.96 5.84 -24.36
C LEU A 375 -4.59 5.53 -23.73
N GLY A 376 -3.56 5.46 -24.56
CA GLY A 376 -2.19 5.13 -24.16
C GLY A 376 -1.26 6.32 -24.03
N TYR A 377 -0.28 6.19 -23.14
CA TYR A 377 0.89 7.07 -23.11
C TYR A 377 1.81 6.70 -24.28
N PRO A 378 2.41 7.66 -25.01
CA PRO A 378 3.17 7.35 -26.21
C PRO A 378 4.51 6.67 -25.90
N GLY A 379 5.00 5.90 -26.87
CA GLY A 379 6.41 5.47 -26.87
C GLY A 379 7.37 6.67 -26.84
N LEU A 380 8.49 6.48 -26.15
CA LEU A 380 9.55 7.48 -25.99
C LEU A 380 10.77 7.11 -26.83
N ALA A 381 11.44 8.11 -27.39
CA ALA A 381 12.69 7.92 -28.11
C ALA A 381 13.79 7.39 -27.16
N VAL A 382 14.57 6.40 -27.58
CA VAL A 382 15.64 5.78 -26.80
C VAL A 382 16.98 6.02 -27.51
N PRO A 383 18.06 6.46 -26.81
CA PRO A 383 18.22 6.65 -25.36
C PRO A 383 18.03 8.12 -24.91
N HIS A 384 16.92 8.75 -25.28
CA HIS A 384 16.71 10.19 -25.08
C HIS A 384 16.14 10.54 -23.69
N LYS A 385 16.86 10.17 -22.62
CA LYS A 385 16.40 10.32 -21.21
C LYS A 385 15.02 9.70 -20.96
N ASP A 386 14.75 8.55 -21.60
CA ASP A 386 13.47 7.87 -21.56
C ASP A 386 13.06 7.47 -20.13
N LEU A 387 13.99 6.96 -19.32
CA LEU A 387 13.70 6.51 -17.96
C LEU A 387 13.44 7.66 -16.98
N GLU A 388 14.07 8.81 -17.18
CA GLU A 388 13.81 10.05 -16.44
C GLU A 388 12.46 10.64 -16.86
N TRP A 389 12.17 10.66 -18.15
CA TRP A 389 10.88 11.08 -18.70
C TRP A 389 9.72 10.26 -18.14
N LEU A 390 9.90 8.94 -18.02
CA LEU A 390 8.95 8.07 -17.36
C LEU A 390 8.67 8.50 -15.91
N GLU A 391 9.68 8.97 -15.17
CA GLU A 391 9.49 9.41 -13.79
C GLU A 391 8.77 10.76 -13.73
N TRP A 392 9.22 11.74 -14.50
CA TRP A 392 8.61 13.07 -14.54
C TRP A 392 7.17 13.02 -15.05
N ASN A 393 6.84 12.07 -15.94
CA ASN A 393 5.50 11.89 -16.47
C ASN A 393 4.62 10.89 -15.70
N ARG A 394 5.03 10.45 -14.50
CA ARG A 394 4.31 9.41 -13.73
C ARG A 394 2.80 9.61 -13.68
N GLN A 395 2.31 10.81 -13.39
CA GLN A 395 0.86 11.04 -13.32
C GLN A 395 0.13 10.81 -14.65
N ALA A 396 0.73 11.21 -15.78
CA ALA A 396 0.18 10.97 -17.11
C ALA A 396 0.18 9.47 -17.45
N ILE A 397 1.25 8.74 -17.09
CA ILE A 397 1.33 7.29 -17.30
C ILE A 397 0.31 6.54 -16.44
N GLU A 398 0.16 6.94 -15.17
CA GLU A 398 -0.75 6.31 -14.22
C GLU A 398 -2.23 6.44 -14.63
N MET A 399 -2.61 7.54 -15.30
CA MET A 399 -3.97 7.67 -15.83
C MET A 399 -4.21 6.94 -17.16
N SER A 400 -3.16 6.66 -17.94
CA SER A 400 -3.27 5.95 -19.22
C SER A 400 -3.68 4.50 -19.07
N ASP A 401 -4.43 3.94 -20.03
CA ASP A 401 -4.84 2.53 -20.00
C ASP A 401 -3.68 1.58 -20.37
N PHE A 402 -2.71 2.07 -21.15
CA PHE A 402 -1.49 1.35 -21.50
C PHE A 402 -0.29 2.30 -21.64
N LEU A 403 0.92 1.74 -21.54
CA LEU A 403 2.18 2.46 -21.68
C LEU A 403 2.87 2.03 -22.99
N GLY A 404 3.00 2.98 -23.93
CA GLY A 404 3.80 2.81 -25.14
C GLY A 404 5.30 2.73 -24.82
N CYS A 405 6.02 1.90 -25.57
CA CYS A 405 7.46 1.70 -25.41
C CYS A 405 8.11 1.52 -26.79
N HIS A 406 9.14 2.29 -27.11
CA HIS A 406 9.93 2.09 -28.34
C HIS A 406 11.22 1.36 -27.99
N ILE A 407 11.63 0.40 -28.84
CA ILE A 407 12.77 -0.48 -28.60
C ILE A 407 13.69 -0.50 -29.83
N TYR A 408 14.88 0.08 -29.71
CA TYR A 408 15.86 0.09 -30.77
C TYR A 408 17.16 -0.58 -30.31
N TRP A 409 17.84 -1.27 -31.23
CA TRP A 409 19.13 -1.91 -30.94
C TRP A 409 20.07 -1.85 -32.13
N GLN A 410 21.36 -2.05 -31.85
CA GLN A 410 22.43 -2.06 -32.86
C GLN A 410 23.31 -3.31 -32.75
N THR A 411 24.03 -3.61 -33.83
CA THR A 411 25.07 -4.63 -33.93
C THR A 411 26.36 -3.95 -34.39
N PRO A 412 27.18 -3.44 -33.45
CA PRO A 412 28.43 -2.78 -33.79
C PRO A 412 29.47 -3.80 -34.30
N PRO A 413 30.25 -3.47 -35.35
CA PRO A 413 31.31 -4.34 -35.84
C PRO A 413 32.28 -4.74 -34.72
N GLY A 414 32.60 -6.03 -34.63
CA GLY A 414 33.54 -6.57 -33.64
C GLY A 414 33.06 -6.53 -32.18
N ASN A 415 31.81 -6.14 -31.91
CA ASN A 415 31.22 -6.11 -30.56
C ASN A 415 29.97 -7.01 -30.48
N GLU A 416 29.52 -7.28 -29.26
CA GLU A 416 28.26 -8.00 -29.04
C GLU A 416 27.06 -7.21 -29.55
N THR A 417 26.12 -7.91 -30.17
CA THR A 417 24.85 -7.37 -30.63
C THR A 417 23.93 -7.06 -29.46
N THR A 418 23.20 -5.95 -29.51
CA THR A 418 22.50 -5.38 -28.35
C THR A 418 21.01 -5.73 -28.28
N TYR A 419 20.49 -6.57 -29.18
CA TYR A 419 19.06 -6.91 -29.18
C TYR A 419 18.60 -7.71 -27.95
N LEU A 420 19.51 -8.33 -27.18
CA LEU A 420 19.19 -8.95 -25.88
C LEU A 420 19.75 -8.18 -24.68
N SER A 421 20.30 -6.99 -24.91
CA SER A 421 20.78 -6.13 -23.83
C SER A 421 19.62 -5.51 -23.06
N ASP A 422 19.70 -5.49 -21.73
CA ASP A 422 18.74 -4.82 -20.85
C ASP A 422 18.62 -3.31 -21.12
N PHE A 423 19.68 -2.67 -21.62
CA PHE A 423 19.64 -1.24 -21.96
C PHE A 423 18.97 -0.97 -23.31
N TRP A 424 19.08 -1.89 -24.26
CA TRP A 424 18.61 -1.71 -25.64
C TRP A 424 17.41 -2.62 -25.93
N GLY A 425 17.63 -3.81 -26.50
CA GLY A 425 16.52 -4.64 -26.97
C GLY A 425 15.59 -5.14 -25.87
N LEU A 426 16.00 -5.18 -24.59
CA LEU A 426 15.14 -5.53 -23.47
C LEU A 426 14.75 -4.34 -22.58
N ARG A 427 14.87 -3.11 -23.08
CA ARG A 427 14.59 -1.85 -22.34
C ARG A 427 13.18 -1.79 -21.72
N PHE A 428 12.20 -2.49 -22.30
CA PHE A 428 10.85 -2.62 -21.75
C PHE A 428 10.83 -3.23 -20.33
N LYS A 429 11.87 -3.98 -19.92
CA LYS A 429 11.99 -4.48 -18.54
C LYS A 429 12.09 -3.34 -17.54
N SER A 430 12.88 -2.30 -17.83
CA SER A 430 12.99 -1.13 -16.96
C SER A 430 11.69 -0.30 -16.91
N TYR A 431 10.91 -0.31 -18.00
CA TYR A 431 9.57 0.28 -18.01
C TYR A 431 8.64 -0.48 -17.07
N HIS A 432 8.65 -1.82 -17.15
CA HIS A 432 7.85 -2.68 -16.27
C HIS A 432 8.29 -2.59 -14.80
N GLU A 433 9.59 -2.49 -14.51
CA GLU A 433 10.10 -2.28 -13.15
C GLU A 433 9.56 -0.98 -12.53
N LYS A 434 9.41 0.08 -13.33
CA LYS A 434 8.83 1.37 -12.88
C LYS A 434 7.30 1.36 -12.79
N TYR A 435 6.65 0.54 -13.60
CA TYR A 435 5.19 0.43 -13.74
C TYR A 435 4.72 -1.03 -13.83
N PRO A 436 4.84 -1.82 -12.75
CA PRO A 436 4.62 -3.27 -12.77
C PRO A 436 3.17 -3.67 -13.08
N HIS A 437 2.23 -2.73 -12.92
CA HIS A 437 0.80 -2.91 -13.16
C HIS A 437 0.33 -2.44 -14.53
N LYS A 438 1.19 -1.81 -15.34
CA LYS A 438 0.80 -1.30 -16.66
C LYS A 438 0.96 -2.37 -17.73
N LEU A 439 -0.05 -2.47 -18.61
CA LEU A 439 0.12 -3.13 -19.89
C LEU A 439 1.09 -2.30 -20.74
N ILE A 440 2.16 -2.93 -21.20
CA ILE A 440 3.12 -2.30 -22.10
C ILE A 440 2.77 -2.67 -23.54
N GLU A 441 2.61 -1.67 -24.40
CA GLU A 441 2.55 -1.87 -25.84
C GLU A 441 3.90 -1.46 -26.41
N ILE A 442 4.66 -2.40 -26.99
CA ILE A 442 5.86 -2.04 -27.74
C ILE A 442 5.38 -1.50 -29.09
N THR A 443 5.20 -0.20 -29.14
CA THR A 443 4.58 0.48 -30.28
C THR A 443 5.57 0.64 -31.43
N GLU A 444 6.89 0.53 -31.18
CA GLU A 444 7.91 0.41 -32.22
C GLU A 444 9.06 -0.47 -31.73
N PHE A 445 9.58 -1.34 -32.60
CA PHE A 445 10.89 -1.93 -32.40
C PHE A 445 11.67 -2.09 -33.72
N GLY A 446 12.99 -2.05 -33.65
CA GLY A 446 13.81 -2.40 -34.80
C GLY A 446 15.32 -2.30 -34.60
N ASN A 447 16.05 -2.83 -35.58
CA ASN A 447 17.49 -2.66 -35.65
C ASN A 447 17.82 -1.30 -36.29
N SER A 448 18.51 -0.43 -35.54
CA SER A 448 18.87 0.92 -35.94
C SER A 448 20.28 1.06 -36.53
N ASN A 449 20.84 -0.01 -37.09
CA ASN A 449 22.17 0.01 -37.70
C ASN A 449 22.29 1.00 -38.85
N GLY A 450 21.23 1.27 -39.63
CA GLY A 450 21.32 2.26 -40.72
C GLY A 450 21.24 3.72 -40.27
N GLN A 451 21.03 3.98 -38.97
CA GLN A 451 21.06 5.33 -38.40
C GLN A 451 22.50 5.79 -38.16
N SER A 452 22.71 7.11 -38.11
CA SER A 452 24.05 7.70 -38.13
C SER A 452 24.85 7.46 -36.83
N PRO A 453 26.11 6.96 -36.92
CA PRO A 453 26.80 6.49 -38.13
C PRO A 453 26.33 5.10 -38.58
N PRO A 454 26.09 4.87 -39.89
CA PRO A 454 25.54 3.61 -40.36
C PRO A 454 26.52 2.45 -40.17
N LEU A 455 25.99 1.32 -39.70
CA LEU A 455 26.67 0.06 -39.47
C LEU A 455 26.15 -0.99 -40.47
N SER A 456 27.01 -1.85 -40.99
CA SER A 456 26.59 -2.92 -41.90
C SER A 456 25.82 -4.01 -41.16
N LEU A 457 24.72 -4.47 -41.73
CA LEU A 457 23.99 -5.65 -41.27
C LEU A 457 23.38 -6.37 -42.48
N SER A 458 23.60 -7.67 -42.60
CA SER A 458 22.95 -8.46 -43.65
C SER A 458 21.46 -8.68 -43.32
N ARG A 459 20.62 -8.87 -44.34
CA ARG A 459 19.21 -9.26 -44.14
C ARG A 459 19.06 -10.62 -43.45
N GLU A 460 20.07 -11.48 -43.58
CA GLU A 460 20.13 -12.77 -42.89
C GLU A 460 20.37 -12.61 -41.38
N GLU A 461 21.29 -11.72 -40.97
CA GLU A 461 21.46 -11.41 -39.55
C GLU A 461 20.24 -10.68 -38.99
N GLN A 462 19.66 -9.74 -39.76
CA GLN A 462 18.45 -9.02 -39.35
C GLN A 462 17.28 -9.98 -39.09
N LYS A 463 17.01 -10.93 -39.99
CA LYS A 463 15.91 -11.88 -39.78
C LYS A 463 16.13 -12.72 -38.52
N GLN A 464 17.36 -13.17 -38.25
CA GLN A 464 17.70 -13.96 -37.07
C GLN A 464 17.50 -13.17 -35.78
N GLN A 465 17.93 -11.89 -35.76
CA GLN A 465 17.72 -11.00 -34.61
C GLN A 465 16.24 -10.79 -34.31
N TYR A 466 15.45 -10.43 -35.32
CA TYR A 466 14.01 -10.15 -35.14
C TYR A 466 13.25 -11.41 -34.69
N GLN A 467 13.54 -12.56 -35.29
CA GLN A 467 12.92 -13.82 -34.91
C GLN A 467 13.25 -14.21 -33.46
N THR A 468 14.54 -14.14 -33.09
CA THR A 468 15.01 -14.48 -31.74
C THR A 468 14.44 -13.52 -30.70
N TRP A 469 14.46 -12.21 -31.00
CA TRP A 469 13.95 -11.19 -30.11
C TRP A 469 12.44 -11.33 -29.88
N LEU A 470 11.64 -11.47 -30.94
CA LEU A 470 10.21 -11.68 -30.80
C LEU A 470 9.91 -12.97 -30.02
N GLN A 471 10.65 -14.05 -30.26
CA GLN A 471 10.50 -15.30 -29.52
C GLN A 471 10.78 -15.12 -28.02
N LYS A 472 11.77 -14.28 -27.67
CA LYS A 472 12.08 -13.89 -26.29
C LYS A 472 10.96 -13.04 -25.69
N VAL A 473 10.44 -12.06 -26.42
CA VAL A 473 9.34 -11.18 -26.01
C VAL A 473 8.08 -11.98 -25.66
N MET A 474 7.82 -13.09 -26.37
CA MET A 474 6.66 -13.97 -26.07
C MET A 474 6.62 -14.50 -24.64
N GLY A 475 7.73 -14.50 -23.92
CA GLY A 475 7.82 -14.93 -22.52
C GLY A 475 7.37 -13.88 -21.50
N PHE A 476 7.05 -12.64 -21.91
CA PHE A 476 6.73 -11.54 -21.01
C PHE A 476 5.25 -11.17 -21.09
N PRO A 477 4.43 -11.61 -20.13
CA PRO A 477 2.98 -11.50 -20.25
C PRO A 477 2.43 -10.09 -19.98
N TYR A 478 3.22 -9.17 -19.39
CA TYR A 478 2.86 -7.75 -19.25
C TYR A 478 3.00 -6.95 -20.57
N ILE A 479 3.41 -7.58 -21.67
CA ILE A 479 3.46 -6.95 -23.00
C ILE A 479 2.18 -7.34 -23.78
N GLY A 480 1.47 -6.34 -24.29
CA GLY A 480 0.26 -6.52 -25.10
C GLY A 480 0.58 -6.93 -26.54
N SER A 481 1.45 -6.18 -27.19
CA SER A 481 1.89 -6.40 -28.57
C SER A 481 3.25 -5.75 -28.82
N ALA A 482 3.94 -6.17 -29.89
CA ALA A 482 5.22 -5.60 -30.30
C ALA A 482 5.25 -5.35 -31.81
N HIS A 483 5.48 -4.10 -32.22
CA HIS A 483 5.32 -3.65 -33.60
C HIS A 483 6.64 -3.36 -34.30
N GLY A 484 6.99 -4.17 -35.31
CA GLY A 484 8.20 -3.94 -36.09
C GLY A 484 8.10 -2.62 -36.87
N PHE A 485 9.03 -1.69 -36.62
CA PHE A 485 9.19 -0.47 -37.41
C PHE A 485 10.09 -0.82 -38.60
N ILE A 486 9.62 -0.81 -39.85
CA ILE A 486 8.25 -0.54 -40.36
C ILE A 486 7.95 -1.50 -41.53
N ALA A 487 6.69 -1.64 -41.96
CA ALA A 487 6.33 -2.49 -43.12
C ALA A 487 7.12 -2.13 -44.40
N THR A 488 6.72 -1.06 -45.06
CA THR A 488 7.45 -0.35 -46.11
C THR A 488 7.32 1.16 -45.84
N SER A 489 8.05 2.01 -46.57
CA SER A 489 7.91 3.46 -46.43
C SER A 489 8.06 4.18 -47.78
N PRO A 490 7.24 5.21 -48.08
CA PRO A 490 7.53 6.16 -49.16
C PRO A 490 8.66 7.14 -48.81
N ASP A 491 9.02 7.26 -47.53
CA ASP A 491 10.09 8.14 -47.08
C ASP A 491 11.43 7.42 -47.23
N SER A 492 12.26 7.97 -48.12
CA SER A 492 13.59 7.42 -48.42
C SER A 492 14.50 7.34 -47.20
N THR A 493 14.26 8.15 -46.16
CA THR A 493 15.00 8.12 -44.90
C THR A 493 14.84 6.77 -44.22
N TRP A 494 13.59 6.30 -44.06
CA TRP A 494 13.30 5.05 -43.37
C TRP A 494 13.68 3.82 -44.20
N SER A 495 13.51 3.89 -45.53
CA SER A 495 13.97 2.80 -46.41
C SER A 495 15.50 2.66 -46.39
N ASN A 496 16.24 3.76 -46.34
CA ASN A 496 17.71 3.75 -46.36
C ASN A 496 18.33 3.37 -45.00
N GLN A 497 17.63 3.64 -43.89
CA GLN A 497 18.09 3.28 -42.54
C GLN A 497 17.91 1.79 -42.20
N GLY A 498 17.34 0.99 -43.10
CA GLY A 498 17.30 -0.48 -42.99
C GLY A 498 16.20 -1.05 -42.07
N PHE A 499 15.30 -0.20 -41.55
CA PHE A 499 14.19 -0.61 -40.69
C PHE A 499 13.10 -1.41 -41.42
N THR A 500 12.93 -1.20 -42.73
CA THR A 500 11.79 -1.76 -43.47
C THR A 500 11.85 -3.29 -43.58
N TRP A 501 10.67 -3.93 -43.55
CA TRP A 501 10.50 -5.38 -43.78
C TRP A 501 10.31 -5.73 -45.25
N GLY A 502 10.21 -4.73 -46.12
CA GLY A 502 10.25 -4.85 -47.57
C GLY A 502 10.42 -3.49 -48.23
N ASP A 503 10.38 -3.49 -49.55
CA ASP A 503 10.40 -2.29 -50.39
C ASP A 503 9.67 -2.53 -51.73
N GLY A 504 9.92 -1.69 -52.73
CA GLY A 504 9.33 -1.83 -54.07
C GLY A 504 9.73 -3.11 -54.81
N SER A 505 10.74 -3.85 -54.33
CA SER A 505 11.17 -5.14 -54.91
C SER A 505 10.48 -6.36 -54.27
N GLY A 506 9.88 -6.21 -53.09
CA GLY A 506 9.16 -7.28 -52.39
C GLY A 506 9.41 -7.33 -50.88
N SER A 507 8.90 -8.39 -50.23
CA SER A 507 9.14 -8.65 -48.80
C SER A 507 10.56 -9.20 -48.56
N PHE A 508 11.16 -8.84 -47.43
CA PHE A 508 12.47 -9.33 -47.02
C PHE A 508 12.38 -10.59 -46.14
N PRO A 509 13.48 -11.35 -45.97
CA PRO A 509 13.49 -12.63 -45.24
C PRO A 509 12.99 -12.59 -43.79
N VAL A 510 13.02 -11.41 -43.13
CA VAL A 510 12.44 -11.21 -41.78
C VAL A 510 10.97 -11.59 -41.73
N THR A 511 10.23 -11.32 -42.81
CA THR A 511 8.79 -11.56 -42.91
C THR A 511 8.47 -13.04 -42.73
N THR A 512 9.07 -13.91 -43.55
CA THR A 512 8.85 -15.37 -43.47
C THR A 512 9.41 -15.96 -42.18
N ALA A 513 10.53 -15.44 -41.68
CA ALA A 513 11.13 -15.88 -40.41
C ALA A 513 10.18 -15.63 -39.22
N VAL A 514 9.58 -14.43 -39.15
CA VAL A 514 8.59 -14.08 -38.13
C VAL A 514 7.31 -14.92 -38.28
N GLY A 515 6.85 -15.14 -39.50
CA GLY A 515 5.66 -15.96 -39.81
C GLY A 515 5.76 -17.44 -39.46
N SER A 516 6.99 -17.97 -39.43
CA SER A 516 7.30 -19.37 -39.12
C SER A 516 7.60 -19.63 -37.64
N MET A 517 7.70 -18.59 -36.81
CA MET A 517 7.90 -18.73 -35.36
C MET A 517 6.78 -19.52 -34.69
N ALA A 518 7.13 -20.30 -33.66
CA ALA A 518 6.17 -20.99 -32.80
C ALA A 518 5.40 -19.98 -31.94
N ARG A 519 4.06 -20.07 -31.95
CA ARG A 519 3.16 -19.14 -31.26
C ARG A 519 2.12 -19.91 -30.46
N ALA A 520 1.96 -19.57 -29.19
CA ALA A 520 0.85 -20.10 -28.39
C ALA A 520 -0.49 -19.52 -28.89
N LYS A 521 -1.59 -20.26 -28.70
CA LYS A 521 -2.92 -19.80 -29.12
C LYS A 521 -3.32 -18.53 -28.35
N GLN A 522 -3.74 -17.49 -29.08
CA GLN A 522 -4.20 -16.24 -28.49
C GLN A 522 -5.51 -16.44 -27.74
N ARG A 523 -5.62 -15.84 -26.55
CA ARG A 523 -6.89 -15.76 -25.78
C ARG A 523 -7.82 -14.73 -26.42
N PRO A 524 -9.15 -14.84 -26.23
CA PRO A 524 -10.07 -13.77 -26.60
C PRO A 524 -9.77 -12.50 -25.80
N ASP A 525 -10.18 -11.35 -26.32
CA ASP A 525 -9.96 -10.04 -25.68
C ASP A 525 -10.81 -9.93 -24.43
N TRP A 526 -12.08 -10.27 -24.61
CA TRP A 526 -13.10 -10.28 -23.58
C TRP A 526 -13.59 -11.71 -23.42
N HIS A 527 -13.28 -12.36 -22.31
CA HIS A 527 -13.82 -13.69 -22.03
C HIS A 527 -14.07 -13.90 -20.56
N TYR A 528 -15.28 -14.33 -20.22
CA TYR A 528 -15.70 -14.58 -18.85
C TYR A 528 -16.32 -15.96 -18.73
N VAL A 529 -16.19 -16.54 -17.53
CA VAL A 529 -16.84 -17.79 -17.16
C VAL A 529 -17.48 -17.61 -15.80
N PHE A 530 -18.79 -17.82 -15.72
CA PHE A 530 -19.51 -17.93 -14.45
C PHE A 530 -19.58 -19.40 -14.01
N ASN A 531 -19.36 -19.64 -12.72
CA ASN A 531 -19.68 -20.88 -12.06
C ASN A 531 -20.68 -20.60 -10.94
N ALA A 532 -21.90 -21.09 -11.09
CA ALA A 532 -23.00 -20.88 -10.16
C ALA A 532 -23.80 -22.17 -9.98
N LYS A 533 -24.31 -22.40 -8.76
CA LYS A 533 -25.25 -23.49 -8.47
C LYS A 533 -26.66 -22.92 -8.33
N VAL A 534 -27.40 -22.90 -9.43
CA VAL A 534 -28.80 -22.45 -9.47
C VAL A 534 -29.71 -23.68 -9.39
N PRO A 535 -30.74 -23.71 -8.52
CA PRO A 535 -31.68 -24.83 -8.48
C PRO A 535 -32.47 -24.97 -9.79
N ASP A 536 -32.64 -26.21 -10.25
CA ASP A 536 -33.33 -26.51 -11.52
C ASP A 536 -34.86 -26.31 -11.45
N GLN A 537 -35.43 -26.22 -10.24
CA GLN A 537 -36.85 -25.99 -9.98
C GLN A 537 -37.06 -24.96 -8.87
N LEU A 538 -37.90 -23.96 -9.11
CA LEU A 538 -38.23 -22.92 -8.14
C LEU A 538 -39.72 -22.51 -8.21
N PRO A 539 -40.33 -22.06 -7.09
CA PRO A 539 -41.68 -21.48 -7.13
C PRO A 539 -41.72 -20.13 -7.88
N PRO A 540 -42.90 -19.70 -8.35
CA PRO A 540 -43.07 -18.35 -8.89
C PRO A 540 -42.98 -17.28 -7.78
N ASP A 541 -42.51 -16.08 -8.14
CA ASP A 541 -42.40 -14.90 -7.28
C ASP A 541 -41.65 -15.12 -5.95
N VAL A 542 -40.51 -15.83 -6.01
CA VAL A 542 -39.60 -15.99 -4.87
C VAL A 542 -38.28 -15.30 -5.12
N GLU A 543 -37.70 -14.78 -4.05
CA GLU A 543 -36.37 -14.19 -4.09
C GLU A 543 -35.31 -15.28 -3.89
N LEU A 544 -34.39 -15.38 -4.83
CA LEU A 544 -33.27 -16.30 -4.84
C LEU A 544 -31.97 -15.52 -4.63
N THR A 545 -31.17 -15.93 -3.64
CA THR A 545 -29.80 -15.44 -3.44
C THR A 545 -28.85 -16.64 -3.54
N PHE A 546 -27.82 -16.53 -4.37
CA PHE A 546 -26.85 -17.61 -4.55
C PHE A 546 -25.44 -17.07 -4.83
N PRO A 547 -24.38 -17.79 -4.38
CA PRO A 547 -23.01 -17.42 -4.68
C PRO A 547 -22.65 -17.75 -6.14
N VAL A 548 -21.79 -16.91 -6.71
CA VAL A 548 -21.28 -17.04 -8.06
C VAL A 548 -19.77 -16.79 -8.04
N THR A 549 -19.01 -17.69 -8.65
CA THR A 549 -17.60 -17.46 -8.97
C THR A 549 -17.51 -16.95 -10.41
N LEU A 550 -16.79 -15.86 -10.63
CA LEU A 550 -16.54 -15.27 -11.94
C LEU A 550 -15.04 -15.28 -12.22
N GLY A 551 -14.63 -15.75 -13.41
CA GLY A 551 -13.25 -15.68 -13.87
C GLY A 551 -13.06 -14.79 -15.10
N ASN A 552 -11.98 -14.00 -15.13
CA ASN A 552 -11.50 -13.31 -16.34
C ASN A 552 -10.61 -14.26 -17.14
N GLY A 553 -11.18 -14.85 -18.20
CA GLY A 553 -10.46 -15.70 -19.13
C GLY A 553 -9.87 -14.95 -20.33
N GLY A 554 -10.16 -13.66 -20.47
CA GLY A 554 -9.68 -12.80 -21.56
C GLY A 554 -8.25 -12.32 -21.35
N ARG A 555 -7.76 -11.48 -22.27
CA ARG A 555 -6.45 -10.82 -22.16
C ARG A 555 -6.51 -9.37 -21.67
N LEU A 556 -7.70 -8.75 -21.60
CA LEU A 556 -7.88 -7.38 -21.12
C LEU A 556 -8.41 -7.35 -19.68
N PRO A 557 -7.97 -6.39 -18.85
CA PRO A 557 -8.48 -6.20 -17.49
C PRO A 557 -9.91 -5.62 -17.52
N TRP A 558 -10.67 -5.84 -16.44
CA TRP A 558 -12.03 -5.30 -16.29
C TRP A 558 -12.08 -4.31 -15.12
N PRO A 559 -12.18 -3.00 -15.41
CA PRO A 559 -12.34 -2.00 -14.36
C PRO A 559 -13.57 -2.28 -13.51
N ASN A 560 -13.52 -2.04 -12.21
CA ASN A 560 -14.70 -2.16 -11.32
C ASN A 560 -15.29 -0.81 -10.88
N ALA A 561 -14.58 0.28 -11.16
CA ALA A 561 -14.94 1.63 -10.74
C ALA A 561 -14.94 2.62 -11.93
N GLY A 562 -15.44 3.83 -11.67
CA GLY A 562 -15.52 4.89 -12.67
C GLY A 562 -16.46 4.59 -13.83
N ASN A 563 -16.33 5.37 -14.91
CA ASN A 563 -17.20 5.27 -16.07
C ASN A 563 -16.93 4.02 -16.92
N GLN A 564 -15.76 3.41 -16.80
CA GLN A 564 -15.36 2.18 -17.51
C GLN A 564 -15.74 0.89 -16.82
N ARG A 565 -16.38 0.95 -15.64
CA ARG A 565 -16.64 -0.26 -14.85
C ARG A 565 -17.40 -1.33 -15.62
N VAL A 566 -16.99 -2.57 -15.42
CA VAL A 566 -17.74 -3.76 -15.82
C VAL A 566 -18.67 -4.14 -14.69
N ILE A 567 -19.91 -4.48 -15.04
CA ILE A 567 -20.95 -4.91 -14.10
C ILE A 567 -21.48 -6.28 -14.48
N ALA A 568 -21.70 -7.13 -13.48
CA ALA A 568 -22.36 -8.41 -13.66
C ALA A 568 -23.87 -8.23 -13.62
N ILE A 569 -24.57 -8.83 -14.58
CA ILE A 569 -26.01 -8.70 -14.73
C ILE A 569 -26.64 -10.10 -14.83
N ALA A 570 -27.64 -10.33 -13.97
CA ALA A 570 -28.52 -11.49 -14.02
C ALA A 570 -29.91 -11.10 -14.53
N LYS A 571 -30.44 -11.88 -15.48
CA LYS A 571 -31.78 -11.67 -16.06
C LYS A 571 -32.45 -12.99 -16.45
N TRP A 572 -33.76 -13.06 -16.25
CA TRP A 572 -34.57 -14.17 -16.76
C TRP A 572 -34.88 -14.01 -18.24
N VAL A 573 -34.66 -15.08 -18.99
CA VAL A 573 -35.10 -15.19 -20.38
C VAL A 573 -35.97 -16.43 -20.54
N ASP A 574 -36.95 -16.38 -21.43
CA ASP A 574 -37.73 -17.57 -21.79
C ASP A 574 -36.95 -18.48 -22.76
N GLU A 575 -37.61 -19.56 -23.20
CA GLU A 575 -37.03 -20.52 -24.16
C GLU A 575 -36.68 -19.87 -25.51
N THR A 576 -37.39 -18.79 -25.90
CA THR A 576 -37.13 -18.00 -27.12
C THR A 576 -35.98 -16.99 -26.96
N GLY A 577 -35.50 -16.78 -25.72
CA GLY A 577 -34.47 -15.80 -25.39
C GLY A 577 -35.01 -14.40 -25.07
N ALA A 578 -36.33 -14.21 -25.09
CA ALA A 578 -36.97 -12.95 -24.75
C ALA A 578 -36.89 -12.69 -23.24
N VAL A 579 -36.60 -11.45 -22.85
CA VAL A 579 -36.55 -11.04 -21.44
C VAL A 579 -37.98 -10.91 -20.91
N ARG A 580 -38.34 -11.68 -19.89
CA ARG A 580 -39.74 -11.80 -19.45
C ARG A 580 -40.15 -10.86 -18.32
N GLU A 581 -39.25 -10.40 -17.46
CA GLU A 581 -39.57 -9.46 -16.37
C GLU A 581 -38.40 -8.53 -16.01
N LYS A 582 -38.72 -7.31 -15.51
CA LYS A 582 -37.79 -6.44 -14.77
C LYS A 582 -38.11 -6.62 -13.28
N PRO A 583 -37.22 -7.29 -12.53
CA PRO A 583 -35.98 -6.62 -12.20
C PRO A 583 -34.74 -7.37 -12.69
N VAL A 584 -33.79 -6.58 -13.19
CA VAL A 584 -32.42 -7.02 -13.47
C VAL A 584 -31.65 -6.95 -12.17
N SER A 585 -30.96 -8.03 -11.78
CA SER A 585 -29.97 -7.92 -10.70
C SER A 585 -28.65 -7.46 -11.31
N SER A 586 -28.15 -6.31 -10.86
CA SER A 586 -26.83 -5.80 -11.25
C SER A 586 -25.91 -5.79 -10.04
N VAL A 587 -24.74 -6.40 -10.17
CA VAL A 587 -23.72 -6.47 -9.12
C VAL A 587 -22.46 -5.80 -9.64
N LEU A 588 -21.91 -4.88 -8.85
CA LEU A 588 -20.60 -4.30 -9.10
C LEU A 588 -19.53 -5.35 -8.82
N LEU A 589 -18.49 -5.41 -9.64
CA LEU A 589 -17.37 -6.30 -9.38
C LEU A 589 -16.65 -5.87 -8.08
N PRO A 590 -16.28 -6.81 -7.19
CA PRO A 590 -15.67 -6.45 -5.90
C PRO A 590 -14.32 -5.73 -6.04
N HIS A 591 -13.57 -6.04 -7.09
CA HIS A 591 -12.28 -5.44 -7.44
C HIS A 591 -12.12 -5.45 -8.97
N GLU A 592 -11.14 -4.70 -9.47
CA GLU A 592 -10.73 -4.75 -10.87
C GLU A 592 -10.18 -6.13 -11.21
N MET A 593 -10.62 -6.73 -12.31
CA MET A 593 -10.30 -8.12 -12.65
C MET A 593 -9.18 -8.19 -13.69
N ALA A 594 -7.97 -8.59 -13.31
CA ALA A 594 -6.87 -8.81 -14.25
C ALA A 594 -7.08 -10.08 -15.10
N PRO A 595 -6.37 -10.22 -16.25
CA PRO A 595 -6.38 -11.46 -17.03
C PRO A 595 -5.99 -12.69 -16.20
N GLY A 596 -6.92 -13.63 -16.06
CA GLY A 596 -6.74 -14.86 -15.28
C GLY A 596 -7.32 -14.83 -13.87
N ASP A 597 -7.75 -13.66 -13.38
CA ASP A 597 -8.30 -13.49 -12.03
C ASP A 597 -9.64 -14.19 -11.84
N ARG A 598 -9.96 -14.47 -10.58
CA ARG A 598 -11.22 -15.05 -10.14
C ARG A 598 -11.74 -14.31 -8.92
N THR A 599 -13.05 -14.04 -8.89
CA THR A 599 -13.73 -13.42 -7.75
C THR A 599 -15.02 -14.17 -7.43
N GLU A 600 -15.45 -14.08 -6.18
CA GLU A 600 -16.75 -14.58 -5.73
C GLU A 600 -17.64 -13.41 -5.28
N PHE A 601 -18.93 -13.50 -5.58
CA PHE A 601 -19.96 -12.58 -5.08
C PHE A 601 -21.34 -13.25 -5.12
N THR A 602 -22.31 -12.66 -4.43
CA THR A 602 -23.68 -13.16 -4.41
C THR A 602 -24.54 -12.43 -5.43
N ILE A 603 -25.37 -13.18 -6.16
CA ILE A 603 -26.42 -12.63 -7.02
C ILE A 603 -27.76 -12.83 -6.32
N LYS A 604 -28.56 -11.77 -6.31
CA LYS A 604 -29.91 -11.74 -5.74
C LYS A 604 -30.91 -11.45 -6.85
N VAL A 605 -31.80 -12.39 -7.17
CA VAL A 605 -32.78 -12.29 -8.26
C VAL A 605 -34.14 -12.80 -7.82
N ARG A 606 -35.22 -12.20 -8.30
CA ARG A 606 -36.60 -12.70 -8.07
C ARG A 606 -37.04 -13.57 -9.24
N THR A 607 -37.65 -14.73 -8.99
CA THR A 607 -38.15 -15.62 -10.04
C THR A 607 -39.36 -15.01 -10.76
N PRO A 608 -39.60 -15.37 -12.04
CA PRO A 608 -40.79 -14.96 -12.77
C PRO A 608 -42.09 -15.26 -12.01
N THR A 609 -43.10 -14.41 -12.20
CA THR A 609 -44.43 -14.58 -11.60
C THR A 609 -45.24 -15.68 -12.30
N GLU A 610 -44.98 -15.90 -13.58
CA GLU A 610 -45.59 -16.96 -14.37
C GLU A 610 -44.82 -18.28 -14.24
N SER A 611 -45.56 -19.38 -14.13
CA SER A 611 -44.96 -20.72 -14.21
C SER A 611 -44.57 -21.04 -15.64
N GLY A 612 -43.44 -21.71 -15.83
CA GLY A 612 -42.90 -22.01 -17.15
C GLY A 612 -41.45 -22.44 -17.12
N LYS A 613 -40.89 -22.68 -18.30
CA LYS A 613 -39.45 -22.97 -18.47
C LYS A 613 -38.71 -21.69 -18.81
N TYR A 614 -37.70 -21.38 -18.00
CA TYR A 614 -36.88 -20.18 -18.17
C TYR A 614 -35.40 -20.56 -18.16
N ARG A 615 -34.56 -19.60 -18.57
CA ARG A 615 -33.12 -19.64 -18.33
C ARG A 615 -32.72 -18.39 -17.55
N LEU A 616 -31.96 -18.56 -16.47
CA LEU A 616 -31.28 -17.46 -15.82
C LEU A 616 -30.00 -17.15 -16.60
N ARG A 617 -29.92 -15.97 -17.20
CA ARG A 617 -28.75 -15.51 -17.95
C ARG A 617 -27.86 -14.66 -17.07
N LEU A 618 -26.60 -15.06 -16.94
CA LEU A 618 -25.52 -14.25 -16.35
C LEU A 618 -24.62 -13.71 -17.46
N ALA A 619 -24.39 -12.39 -17.46
CA ALA A 619 -23.54 -11.74 -18.44
C ALA A 619 -22.86 -10.49 -17.86
N LEU A 620 -21.73 -10.10 -18.45
CA LEU A 620 -21.02 -8.87 -18.12
C LEU A 620 -21.36 -7.74 -19.10
N PHE A 621 -21.53 -6.54 -18.56
CA PHE A 621 -21.75 -5.31 -19.33
C PHE A 621 -20.66 -4.30 -19.02
N HIS A 622 -20.03 -3.75 -20.06
CA HIS A 622 -18.98 -2.74 -19.92
C HIS A 622 -19.59 -1.35 -20.02
N ASN A 623 -19.66 -0.64 -18.89
CA ASN A 623 -20.37 0.64 -18.81
C ASN A 623 -19.77 1.71 -19.73
N GLY A 624 -18.45 1.70 -19.91
CA GLY A 624 -17.77 2.66 -20.78
C GLY A 624 -18.00 2.42 -22.26
N PHE A 625 -18.24 1.16 -22.67
CA PHE A 625 -18.51 0.80 -24.06
C PHE A 625 -20.01 0.86 -24.37
N GLY A 626 -20.86 0.83 -23.35
CA GLY A 626 -22.30 0.69 -23.53
C GLY A 626 -22.70 -0.66 -24.15
N GLN A 627 -21.84 -1.67 -24.04
CA GLN A 627 -22.01 -2.96 -24.71
C GLN A 627 -21.80 -4.13 -23.76
N TRP A 628 -22.34 -5.29 -24.13
CA TRP A 628 -22.10 -6.53 -23.41
C TRP A 628 -20.74 -7.11 -23.81
N LEU A 629 -20.02 -7.72 -22.87
CA LEU A 629 -18.71 -8.29 -23.22
C LEU A 629 -18.79 -9.39 -24.30
N HIS A 630 -19.88 -10.16 -24.33
CA HIS A 630 -20.13 -11.15 -25.38
C HIS A 630 -20.48 -10.55 -26.75
N THR A 631 -20.81 -9.26 -26.84
CA THR A 631 -20.97 -8.57 -28.14
C THR A 631 -19.66 -7.97 -28.64
N LEU A 632 -18.71 -7.73 -27.74
CA LEU A 632 -17.37 -7.23 -28.08
C LEU A 632 -16.43 -8.35 -28.53
N ASP A 633 -16.65 -9.59 -28.06
CA ASP A 633 -15.93 -10.76 -28.53
C ASP A 633 -16.89 -11.93 -28.80
N PRO A 634 -17.10 -12.33 -30.07
CA PRO A 634 -17.97 -13.43 -30.44
C PRO A 634 -17.56 -14.80 -29.87
N ALA A 635 -16.32 -14.95 -29.41
CA ALA A 635 -15.86 -16.18 -28.76
C ALA A 635 -16.39 -16.33 -27.32
N THR A 636 -17.09 -15.32 -26.80
CA THR A 636 -17.64 -15.30 -25.45
C THR A 636 -19.15 -15.40 -25.50
N THR A 637 -19.71 -16.40 -24.82
CA THR A 637 -21.15 -16.62 -24.74
C THR A 637 -21.67 -16.30 -23.34
N PRO A 638 -22.87 -15.72 -23.19
CA PRO A 638 -23.53 -15.63 -21.90
C PRO A 638 -23.74 -17.02 -21.28
N ASP A 639 -23.55 -17.12 -19.96
CA ASP A 639 -23.87 -18.34 -19.23
C ASP A 639 -25.38 -18.40 -18.99
N LEU A 640 -25.99 -19.55 -19.33
CA LEU A 640 -27.42 -19.80 -19.27
C LEU A 640 -27.70 -21.00 -18.37
N PHE A 641 -28.44 -20.78 -17.27
CA PHE A 641 -28.83 -21.82 -16.33
C PHE A 641 -30.31 -22.15 -16.53
N PRO A 642 -30.67 -23.37 -16.96
CA PRO A 642 -32.08 -23.75 -17.14
C PRO A 642 -32.78 -23.89 -15.78
N VAL A 643 -33.97 -23.30 -15.65
CA VAL A 643 -34.78 -23.38 -14.43
C VAL A 643 -36.26 -23.51 -14.79
N ALA A 644 -36.92 -24.51 -14.22
CA ALA A 644 -38.38 -24.63 -14.29
C ALA A 644 -39.02 -23.86 -13.13
N ILE A 645 -39.91 -22.93 -13.45
CA ILE A 645 -40.70 -22.18 -12.48
C ILE A 645 -42.07 -22.86 -12.36
N GLY A 646 -42.40 -23.38 -11.18
CA GLY A 646 -43.67 -24.06 -10.94
C GLY A 646 -43.78 -24.74 -9.56
N GLY A 647 -45.01 -25.11 -9.18
CA GLY A 647 -45.34 -25.78 -7.92
C GLY A 647 -46.10 -24.90 -6.92
N ALA A 648 -46.96 -25.51 -6.10
CA ALA A 648 -47.68 -24.80 -5.04
C ALA A 648 -46.67 -24.26 -4.01
N LYS A 649 -46.92 -23.03 -3.51
CA LYS A 649 -46.20 -22.43 -2.38
C LYS A 649 -46.26 -23.43 -1.22
N LYS A 650 -45.19 -24.19 -0.97
CA LYS A 650 -45.13 -25.09 0.18
C LYS A 650 -45.14 -24.19 1.42
N GLU A 651 -46.19 -24.24 2.23
CA GLU A 651 -46.19 -23.54 3.53
C GLU A 651 -45.07 -24.13 4.38
N LEU A 652 -43.96 -23.41 4.48
CA LEU A 652 -42.86 -23.76 5.36
C LEU A 652 -43.26 -23.35 6.77
N SER A 653 -43.06 -24.24 7.74
CA SER A 653 -43.13 -23.88 9.16
C SER A 653 -42.25 -22.64 9.42
N PRO A 654 -42.64 -21.70 10.31
CA PRO A 654 -41.86 -20.50 10.55
C PRO A 654 -40.41 -20.79 10.92
N LEU A 655 -40.19 -21.83 11.71
CA LEU A 655 -38.88 -22.24 12.21
C LEU A 655 -38.64 -23.71 11.87
N ALA A 656 -37.75 -23.97 10.93
CA ALA A 656 -37.32 -25.32 10.56
C ALA A 656 -35.85 -25.30 10.14
N ALA A 657 -35.11 -26.35 10.48
CA ALA A 657 -33.68 -26.44 10.18
C ALA A 657 -33.27 -27.86 9.80
N THR A 658 -32.28 -27.97 8.91
CA THR A 658 -31.52 -29.20 8.67
C THR A 658 -30.04 -29.00 8.98
N TYR A 659 -29.39 -30.04 9.48
CA TYR A 659 -27.98 -30.01 9.89
C TYR A 659 -27.15 -30.97 9.02
N SER A 660 -26.25 -30.46 8.19
CA SER A 660 -25.30 -31.30 7.43
C SER A 660 -24.19 -30.47 6.77
N PRO A 661 -22.89 -30.84 6.89
CA PRO A 661 -22.35 -31.94 7.70
C PRO A 661 -22.36 -31.63 9.20
N VAL A 662 -22.23 -32.66 10.04
CA VAL A 662 -22.21 -32.56 11.51
C VAL A 662 -20.97 -33.27 12.07
N THR A 663 -20.27 -32.64 13.01
CA THR A 663 -19.13 -33.22 13.73
C THR A 663 -19.27 -32.93 15.23
N LEU A 664 -19.46 -33.97 16.03
CA LEU A 664 -19.66 -33.92 17.47
C LEU A 664 -18.60 -34.75 18.20
N PRO A 665 -18.14 -34.32 19.39
CA PRO A 665 -17.21 -35.11 20.19
C PRO A 665 -17.86 -36.39 20.72
N LYS A 666 -17.06 -37.42 20.96
CA LYS A 666 -17.50 -38.70 21.57
C LYS A 666 -16.86 -38.99 22.92
N LYS A 667 -15.78 -38.27 23.26
CA LYS A 667 -15.04 -38.40 24.52
C LYS A 667 -14.30 -37.10 24.85
N GLY A 668 -14.06 -36.82 26.13
CA GLY A 668 -13.30 -35.67 26.61
C GLY A 668 -12.89 -35.80 28.08
N LEU A 669 -12.04 -34.90 28.56
CA LEU A 669 -11.67 -34.85 29.98
C LEU A 669 -12.66 -33.97 30.75
N ALA A 670 -12.85 -34.26 32.02
CA ALA A 670 -13.69 -33.46 32.91
C ALA A 670 -13.23 -32.00 32.91
N GLY A 671 -14.16 -31.05 32.79
CA GLY A 671 -13.85 -29.61 32.75
C GLY A 671 -13.09 -29.13 31.49
N ASP A 672 -12.86 -29.99 30.50
CA ASP A 672 -12.26 -29.59 29.22
C ASP A 672 -13.27 -28.81 28.35
N THR A 673 -12.79 -28.13 27.30
CA THR A 673 -13.65 -27.48 26.30
C THR A 673 -13.38 -28.06 24.92
N LEU A 674 -14.35 -28.79 24.38
CA LEU A 674 -14.30 -29.34 23.02
C LEU A 674 -15.06 -28.44 22.03
N LYS A 675 -14.99 -28.78 20.74
CA LYS A 675 -15.68 -28.06 19.68
C LYS A 675 -16.68 -28.96 18.98
N ALA A 676 -17.89 -28.45 18.74
CA ALA A 676 -18.84 -29.02 17.79
C ALA A 676 -18.97 -28.11 16.57
N THR A 677 -18.99 -28.71 15.39
CA THR A 677 -19.20 -27.98 14.13
C THR A 677 -20.34 -28.61 13.34
N LEU A 678 -21.24 -27.78 12.84
CA LEU A 678 -22.29 -28.20 11.91
C LEU A 678 -22.59 -27.12 10.88
N THR A 679 -23.17 -27.49 9.75
CA THR A 679 -23.80 -26.52 8.85
C THR A 679 -25.30 -26.60 9.03
N ALA A 680 -25.93 -25.50 9.44
CA ALA A 680 -27.37 -25.40 9.60
C ALA A 680 -27.98 -24.67 8.40
N ARG A 681 -29.00 -25.26 7.77
CA ARG A 681 -29.80 -24.65 6.71
C ARG A 681 -31.15 -24.20 7.26
N ASN A 682 -31.59 -23.00 6.92
CA ASN A 682 -32.91 -22.50 7.26
C ASN A 682 -33.95 -23.07 6.29
N ASP A 683 -34.71 -24.06 6.73
CA ASP A 683 -35.81 -24.65 5.95
C ASP A 683 -37.18 -24.03 6.29
N GLY A 684 -37.20 -23.05 7.19
CA GLY A 684 -38.42 -22.36 7.63
C GLY A 684 -38.73 -21.11 6.81
N SER A 685 -39.95 -20.60 6.95
CA SER A 685 -40.39 -19.34 6.30
C SER A 685 -39.89 -18.07 6.99
N ARG A 686 -39.39 -18.15 8.24
CA ARG A 686 -38.89 -17.00 9.00
C ARG A 686 -37.38 -16.85 8.79
N ARG A 687 -36.93 -15.64 8.43
CA ARG A 687 -35.51 -15.27 8.46
C ARG A 687 -34.99 -15.40 9.89
N TRP A 688 -33.84 -16.02 10.05
CA TRP A 688 -33.17 -16.16 11.33
C TRP A 688 -32.42 -14.87 11.64
N GLU A 689 -32.90 -14.12 12.63
CA GLU A 689 -32.21 -12.91 13.08
C GLU A 689 -31.05 -13.25 14.01
N SER A 690 -29.99 -12.45 13.95
CA SER A 690 -28.73 -12.70 14.66
C SER A 690 -28.42 -11.57 15.64
N LYS A 691 -29.37 -11.23 16.51
CA LYS A 691 -29.28 -10.08 17.42
C LYS A 691 -28.91 -10.47 18.86
N GLY A 692 -28.15 -11.55 19.02
CA GLY A 692 -27.72 -12.04 20.33
C GLY A 692 -28.89 -12.56 21.16
N GLU A 693 -29.06 -12.02 22.37
CA GLU A 693 -30.00 -12.52 23.38
C GLU A 693 -31.41 -11.90 23.26
N GLN A 694 -31.67 -11.12 22.20
CA GLN A 694 -32.97 -10.51 21.97
C GLN A 694 -34.02 -11.57 21.60
N GLN A 695 -35.26 -11.37 22.09
CA GLN A 695 -36.40 -12.23 21.77
C GLN A 695 -36.54 -12.46 20.26
N GLY A 696 -36.73 -13.71 19.85
CA GLY A 696 -36.88 -14.11 18.45
C GLY A 696 -35.57 -14.27 17.68
N SER A 697 -34.41 -13.90 18.27
CA SER A 697 -33.09 -14.15 17.68
C SER A 697 -32.76 -15.63 17.71
N ILE A 698 -32.10 -16.11 16.66
CA ILE A 698 -31.73 -17.52 16.56
C ILE A 698 -30.30 -17.70 17.07
N ARG A 699 -30.10 -18.64 17.99
CA ARG A 699 -28.79 -19.03 18.52
C ARG A 699 -28.61 -20.55 18.45
N LEU A 700 -27.36 -21.00 18.34
CA LEU A 700 -27.01 -22.40 18.55
C LEU A 700 -26.77 -22.62 20.04
N GLY A 701 -27.40 -23.63 20.62
CA GLY A 701 -27.26 -23.92 22.04
C GLY A 701 -27.11 -25.41 22.32
N TYR A 702 -26.54 -25.72 23.49
CA TYR A 702 -26.48 -27.10 23.98
C TYR A 702 -26.81 -27.21 25.47
N HIS A 703 -27.06 -28.44 25.91
CA HIS A 703 -27.01 -28.85 27.31
C HIS A 703 -26.54 -30.30 27.45
N TRP A 704 -25.97 -30.61 28.61
CA TRP A 704 -25.57 -31.96 28.99
C TRP A 704 -26.64 -32.65 29.82
N VAL A 705 -26.83 -33.94 29.58
CA VAL A 705 -27.70 -34.82 30.37
C VAL A 705 -26.83 -35.95 30.92
N ASN A 706 -26.82 -36.17 32.23
CA ASN A 706 -26.07 -37.26 32.84
C ASN A 706 -26.76 -38.62 32.60
N ALA A 707 -26.10 -39.71 32.99
CA ALA A 707 -26.62 -41.07 32.85
C ALA A 707 -27.97 -41.31 33.57
N GLN A 708 -28.32 -40.50 34.57
CA GLN A 708 -29.58 -40.54 35.30
C GLN A 708 -30.70 -39.70 34.63
N GLY A 709 -30.44 -39.11 33.45
CA GLY A 709 -31.40 -38.28 32.74
C GLY A 709 -31.53 -36.85 33.30
N GLN A 710 -30.69 -36.47 34.26
CA GLN A 710 -30.70 -35.15 34.87
C GLN A 710 -29.81 -34.18 34.08
N ARG A 711 -30.22 -32.92 33.97
CA ARG A 711 -29.39 -31.87 33.33
C ARG A 711 -28.16 -31.60 34.20
N ALA A 712 -26.98 -31.68 33.59
CA ALA A 712 -25.70 -31.34 34.22
C ALA A 712 -25.27 -29.90 33.87
N GLU A 713 -24.42 -29.28 34.70
CA GLU A 713 -23.90 -27.93 34.46
C GLU A 713 -23.08 -27.89 33.16
N GLY A 714 -23.41 -26.91 32.31
CA GLY A 714 -22.85 -26.70 30.97
C GLY A 714 -23.93 -26.18 30.02
N LYS A 715 -24.10 -24.85 30.00
CA LYS A 715 -25.02 -24.15 29.09
C LYS A 715 -24.19 -23.20 28.24
N GLY A 716 -24.03 -23.50 26.96
CA GLY A 716 -23.44 -22.56 26.00
C GLY A 716 -24.46 -22.13 24.96
N ARG A 717 -24.34 -20.87 24.55
CA ARG A 717 -25.10 -20.27 23.46
C ARG A 717 -24.15 -19.51 22.56
N VAL A 718 -24.20 -19.76 21.25
CA VAL A 718 -23.45 -19.01 20.25
C VAL A 718 -24.44 -18.29 19.33
N THR A 719 -24.21 -16.99 19.20
CA THR A 719 -24.94 -16.15 18.24
C THR A 719 -24.47 -16.50 16.83
N LEU A 720 -25.41 -16.50 15.89
CA LEU A 720 -25.04 -16.63 14.48
C LEU A 720 -24.08 -15.49 14.09
N SER A 721 -23.24 -15.71 13.09
CA SER A 721 -22.32 -14.66 12.60
C SER A 721 -23.04 -13.62 11.75
N ALA A 722 -24.16 -14.01 11.14
CA ALA A 722 -25.04 -13.17 10.36
C ALA A 722 -26.46 -13.76 10.38
N PRO A 723 -27.49 -12.95 10.08
CA PRO A 723 -28.83 -13.48 9.87
C PRO A 723 -28.88 -14.46 8.69
N ILE A 724 -29.76 -15.45 8.72
CA ILE A 724 -29.84 -16.53 7.72
C ILE A 724 -31.25 -16.54 7.10
N ALA A 725 -31.36 -16.23 5.81
CA ALA A 725 -32.64 -16.24 5.11
C ALA A 725 -33.13 -17.66 4.82
N THR A 726 -34.41 -17.80 4.46
CA THR A 726 -35.00 -19.08 4.04
C THR A 726 -34.20 -19.69 2.88
N GLY A 727 -33.83 -20.96 3.01
CA GLY A 727 -33.01 -21.73 2.07
C GLY A 727 -31.50 -21.55 2.23
N GLU A 728 -31.03 -20.54 2.96
CA GLU A 728 -29.62 -20.31 3.18
C GLU A 728 -29.05 -21.25 4.25
N SER A 729 -27.74 -21.47 4.20
CA SER A 729 -27.02 -22.29 5.19
C SER A 729 -25.87 -21.49 5.77
N SER A 730 -25.54 -21.76 7.03
CA SER A 730 -24.33 -21.22 7.66
C SER A 730 -23.61 -22.30 8.44
N ARG A 731 -22.27 -22.24 8.40
CA ARG A 731 -21.42 -23.08 9.22
C ARG A 731 -21.36 -22.49 10.62
N LEU A 732 -21.73 -23.30 11.61
CA LEU A 732 -21.78 -22.94 13.01
C LEU A 732 -20.75 -23.75 13.79
N GLU A 733 -20.10 -23.08 14.72
CA GLU A 733 -19.15 -23.66 15.66
C GLU A 733 -19.56 -23.26 17.08
N ILE A 734 -19.56 -24.22 18.00
CA ILE A 734 -19.84 -23.95 19.41
C ILE A 734 -18.80 -24.64 20.30
N PRO A 735 -18.17 -23.91 21.24
CA PRO A 735 -17.38 -24.53 22.29
C PRO A 735 -18.32 -25.26 23.27
N LEU A 736 -17.96 -26.49 23.61
CA LEU A 736 -18.67 -27.38 24.51
C LEU A 736 -17.83 -27.56 25.77
N GLU A 737 -18.25 -26.94 26.87
CA GLU A 737 -17.62 -27.12 28.19
C GLU A 737 -18.09 -28.45 28.75
N LEU A 738 -17.18 -29.40 28.97
CA LEU A 738 -17.53 -30.70 29.51
C LEU A 738 -17.77 -30.62 31.02
N PRO A 739 -18.69 -31.44 31.56
CA PRO A 739 -18.92 -31.54 33.00
C PRO A 739 -17.61 -31.77 33.78
N THR A 740 -17.50 -31.17 34.96
CA THR A 740 -16.30 -31.29 35.84
C THR A 740 -16.22 -32.62 36.58
N THR A 741 -17.24 -33.47 36.44
CA THR A 741 -17.28 -34.81 37.04
C THR A 741 -17.19 -35.86 35.96
N ALA A 742 -16.28 -36.83 36.12
CA ALA A 742 -16.17 -37.95 35.20
C ALA A 742 -17.45 -38.79 35.17
N GLY A 743 -17.81 -39.32 34.00
CA GLY A 743 -19.03 -40.08 33.78
C GLY A 743 -19.49 -40.09 32.33
N GLN A 744 -20.61 -40.76 32.06
CA GLN A 744 -21.25 -40.78 30.74
C GLN A 744 -22.31 -39.68 30.65
N TYR A 745 -22.28 -38.90 29.58
CA TYR A 745 -23.22 -37.80 29.33
C TYR A 745 -23.76 -37.83 27.90
N THR A 746 -24.97 -37.30 27.72
CA THR A 746 -25.57 -37.06 26.40
C THR A 746 -25.55 -35.56 26.12
N LEU A 747 -24.85 -35.17 25.05
CA LEU A 747 -24.93 -33.84 24.46
C LEU A 747 -26.25 -33.71 23.71
N GLN A 748 -27.04 -32.69 24.04
CA GLN A 748 -28.19 -32.27 23.23
C GLN A 748 -27.89 -30.89 22.64
N LEU A 749 -27.79 -30.81 21.32
CA LEU A 749 -27.36 -29.62 20.57
C LEU A 749 -28.43 -29.24 19.53
N GLY A 750 -28.82 -27.96 19.48
CA GLY A 750 -29.82 -27.51 18.51
C GLY A 750 -29.94 -25.99 18.42
N LEU A 751 -30.73 -25.52 17.45
CA LEU A 751 -31.08 -24.11 17.33
C LEU A 751 -32.24 -23.75 18.26
N VAL A 752 -32.17 -22.55 18.81
CA VAL A 752 -33.19 -21.96 19.67
C VAL A 752 -33.56 -20.58 19.13
N SER A 753 -34.85 -20.28 19.14
CA SER A 753 -35.34 -18.90 19.09
C SER A 753 -35.39 -18.38 20.52
N GLU A 754 -34.51 -17.43 20.80
CA GLU A 754 -34.31 -16.89 22.14
C GLU A 754 -35.62 -16.33 22.71
N LEU A 755 -35.90 -16.69 23.96
CA LEU A 755 -37.11 -16.34 24.70
C LEU A 755 -38.43 -16.85 24.06
N GLU A 756 -38.36 -17.74 23.07
CA GLU A 756 -39.53 -18.36 22.44
C GLU A 756 -39.50 -19.88 22.63
N GLN A 757 -38.68 -20.59 21.86
CA GLN A 757 -38.65 -22.05 21.84
C GLN A 757 -37.40 -22.59 21.14
N TRP A 758 -37.06 -23.85 21.43
CA TRP A 758 -36.15 -24.64 20.59
C TRP A 758 -36.87 -25.14 19.34
N PHE A 759 -36.16 -25.36 18.23
CA PHE A 759 -36.76 -26.01 17.06
C PHE A 759 -36.63 -27.52 17.23
N ASP A 760 -37.74 -28.25 17.11
CA ASP A 760 -37.84 -29.63 17.59
C ASP A 760 -36.86 -30.59 16.87
N SER A 761 -36.27 -31.50 17.66
CA SER A 761 -35.21 -32.48 17.35
C SER A 761 -33.76 -31.99 17.49
N PRO A 762 -33.26 -31.75 18.72
CA PRO A 762 -31.83 -31.52 18.93
C PRO A 762 -31.01 -32.76 18.52
N LEU A 763 -29.85 -32.52 17.92
CA LEU A 763 -28.84 -33.55 17.71
C LEU A 763 -28.43 -34.12 19.07
N GLN A 764 -28.42 -35.46 19.19
CA GLN A 764 -28.01 -36.16 20.40
C GLN A 764 -26.73 -36.94 20.17
N GLN A 765 -25.77 -36.83 21.07
CA GLN A 765 -24.50 -37.56 21.01
C GLN A 765 -24.06 -37.99 22.41
N ALA A 766 -23.82 -39.29 22.61
CA ALA A 766 -23.18 -39.79 23.82
C ALA A 766 -21.71 -39.37 23.87
N VAL A 767 -21.26 -38.88 25.02
CA VAL A 767 -19.91 -38.39 25.30
C VAL A 767 -19.42 -38.93 26.64
N GLU A 768 -18.30 -39.63 26.59
CA GLU A 768 -17.60 -40.10 27.78
C GLU A 768 -16.71 -38.99 28.36
N VAL A 769 -16.84 -38.71 29.65
CA VAL A 769 -16.05 -37.72 30.39
C VAL A 769 -15.13 -38.43 31.37
N GLU A 770 -13.82 -38.31 31.18
CA GLU A 770 -12.78 -38.95 32.00
C GLU A 770 -12.24 -38.01 33.10
N ALA A 771 -11.66 -38.52 34.19
CA ALA A 771 -11.16 -37.69 35.30
C ALA A 771 -9.90 -36.88 34.94
N LEU A 772 -9.78 -35.65 35.46
CA LEU A 772 -8.60 -34.78 35.31
C LEU A 772 -7.39 -35.34 36.10
N GLY A 773 -6.28 -35.64 35.42
CA GLY A 773 -4.95 -35.83 36.04
C GLY A 773 -4.32 -34.51 36.54
N ALA A 774 -3.20 -34.59 37.26
CA ALA A 774 -2.51 -33.42 37.83
C ALA A 774 -2.19 -32.33 36.78
N ALA A 775 -2.39 -31.05 37.12
CA ALA A 775 -2.26 -29.91 36.19
C ALA A 775 -0.89 -29.82 35.51
N TYR A 776 0.19 -30.03 36.26
CA TYR A 776 1.58 -29.98 35.78
C TYR A 776 2.29 -31.28 36.19
N SER A 777 2.56 -32.16 35.23
CA SER A 777 3.30 -33.40 35.47
C SER A 777 4.24 -33.76 34.33
N VAL A 778 5.45 -34.21 34.65
CA VAL A 778 6.54 -34.44 33.70
C VAL A 778 7.22 -35.79 33.90
N THR A 779 7.64 -36.43 32.81
CA THR A 779 8.68 -37.47 32.82
C THR A 779 9.92 -36.98 32.08
N TYR A 780 11.09 -37.14 32.71
CA TYR A 780 12.40 -36.89 32.11
C TYR A 780 13.03 -38.19 31.61
N LYS A 781 13.72 -38.13 30.46
CA LYS A 781 14.58 -39.20 29.98
C LYS A 781 15.85 -38.59 29.36
N ALA A 782 17.01 -38.87 29.95
CA ALA A 782 18.31 -38.40 29.46
C ALA A 782 19.42 -39.38 29.88
N THR A 783 20.56 -39.33 29.20
CA THR A 783 21.81 -39.98 29.65
C THR A 783 22.80 -38.89 30.05
N LEU A 784 22.94 -38.65 31.35
CA LEU A 784 23.81 -37.60 31.89
C LEU A 784 25.25 -38.13 32.09
N PRO A 785 26.30 -37.29 31.94
CA PRO A 785 27.67 -37.71 32.22
C PRO A 785 27.87 -38.01 33.71
N THR A 786 28.79 -38.92 34.03
CA THR A 786 29.20 -39.24 35.41
C THR A 786 30.56 -38.62 35.77
N LYS A 787 31.29 -38.13 34.77
CA LYS A 787 32.60 -37.48 34.91
C LYS A 787 32.71 -36.34 33.91
N MET A 788 33.35 -35.26 34.33
CA MET A 788 33.77 -34.13 33.49
C MET A 788 35.11 -33.60 33.98
N LYS A 789 35.83 -32.85 33.16
CA LYS A 789 37.04 -32.11 33.57
C LYS A 789 36.67 -30.69 33.97
N VAL A 790 37.47 -30.06 34.82
CA VAL A 790 37.33 -28.63 35.17
C VAL A 790 37.15 -27.78 33.90
N GLY A 791 36.08 -26.99 33.84
CA GLY A 791 35.77 -26.11 32.70
C GLY A 791 35.31 -26.81 31.41
N GLU A 792 35.13 -28.13 31.41
CA GLU A 792 34.64 -28.87 30.23
C GLU A 792 33.23 -28.43 29.84
N LYS A 793 33.01 -28.21 28.54
CA LYS A 793 31.70 -27.94 27.94
C LYS A 793 31.15 -29.19 27.28
N LYS A 794 29.88 -29.51 27.52
CA LYS A 794 29.19 -30.65 26.91
C LYS A 794 27.71 -30.34 26.66
N GLU A 795 27.15 -30.83 25.57
CA GLU A 795 25.70 -30.75 25.33
C GLU A 795 25.03 -32.10 25.59
N VAL A 796 23.88 -32.09 26.27
CA VAL A 796 23.12 -33.31 26.57
C VAL A 796 21.67 -33.15 26.16
N ALA A 797 21.15 -34.10 25.38
CA ALA A 797 19.74 -34.16 25.02
C ALA A 797 18.90 -34.68 26.20
N VAL A 798 17.92 -33.90 26.62
CA VAL A 798 16.94 -34.25 27.66
C VAL A 798 15.56 -34.32 27.00
N ARG A 799 14.98 -35.52 26.94
CA ARG A 799 13.60 -35.70 26.49
C ARG A 799 12.64 -35.50 27.66
N ILE A 800 11.74 -34.54 27.52
CA ILE A 800 10.67 -34.24 28.47
C ILE A 800 9.32 -34.68 27.88
N MET A 801 8.43 -35.24 28.71
CA MET A 801 7.06 -35.60 28.33
C MET A 801 6.06 -34.96 29.27
N ASN A 802 5.05 -34.27 28.72
CA ASN A 802 3.99 -33.67 29.48
C ASN A 802 2.91 -34.70 29.83
N ASN A 803 2.91 -35.17 31.07
CA ASN A 803 1.89 -36.06 31.64
C ASN A 803 0.79 -35.29 32.37
N GLY A 804 0.91 -33.96 32.46
CA GLY A 804 -0.06 -33.10 33.10
C GLY A 804 -1.22 -32.75 32.19
N THR A 805 -2.21 -32.08 32.74
CA THR A 805 -3.42 -31.67 32.01
C THR A 805 -3.33 -30.27 31.42
N ARG A 806 -2.32 -29.46 31.79
CA ARG A 806 -2.05 -28.15 31.19
C ARG A 806 -0.98 -28.20 30.10
N ARG A 807 -1.18 -27.42 29.04
CA ARG A 807 -0.15 -27.09 28.05
C ARG A 807 1.00 -26.35 28.73
N TRP A 808 2.23 -26.66 28.34
CA TRP A 808 3.41 -25.89 28.76
C TRP A 808 3.71 -24.81 27.73
N GLU A 809 3.67 -23.57 28.17
CA GLU A 809 3.92 -22.38 27.35
C GLU A 809 5.44 -22.19 27.20
N ALA A 810 5.97 -22.29 25.98
CA ALA A 810 7.39 -22.07 25.68
C ALA A 810 7.76 -20.59 25.60
N ALA A 811 6.75 -19.73 25.40
CA ALA A 811 6.86 -18.27 25.38
C ALA A 811 5.65 -17.63 26.11
N GLY A 812 5.80 -16.38 26.54
CA GLY A 812 4.82 -15.68 27.39
C GLY A 812 5.37 -15.43 28.80
N GLN A 813 4.61 -14.76 29.67
CA GLN A 813 5.04 -14.41 31.03
C GLN A 813 4.08 -14.99 32.09
N PRO A 814 4.50 -15.97 32.93
CA PRO A 814 5.80 -16.65 32.95
C PRO A 814 5.83 -17.95 32.13
N PRO A 815 6.89 -18.17 31.33
CA PRO A 815 7.03 -19.37 30.50
C PRO A 815 7.51 -20.57 31.33
N ILE A 816 7.42 -21.76 30.76
CA ILE A 816 8.04 -22.98 31.30
C ILE A 816 9.41 -23.17 30.63
N MET A 817 10.44 -23.34 31.46
CA MET A 817 11.83 -23.52 31.03
C MET A 817 12.45 -24.76 31.68
N LEU A 818 13.42 -25.38 31.00
CA LEU A 818 14.27 -26.41 31.58
C LEU A 818 15.44 -25.74 32.31
N VAL A 819 15.61 -26.05 33.59
CA VAL A 819 16.59 -25.42 34.47
C VAL A 819 17.58 -26.46 34.94
N HIS A 820 18.88 -26.12 34.95
CA HIS A 820 19.88 -26.98 35.57
C HIS A 820 20.75 -26.24 36.59
N GLN A 821 21.13 -26.97 37.64
CA GLN A 821 21.91 -26.48 38.78
C GLN A 821 23.02 -27.47 39.10
N TRP A 822 24.24 -26.96 39.31
CA TRP A 822 25.35 -27.71 39.87
C TRP A 822 25.35 -27.50 41.38
N LEU A 823 25.19 -28.58 42.15
CA LEU A 823 25.21 -28.56 43.60
C LEU A 823 26.53 -29.14 44.11
N ASP A 824 27.16 -28.48 45.07
CA ASP A 824 28.36 -29.00 45.74
C ASP A 824 28.01 -30.13 46.73
N ALA A 825 29.01 -30.63 47.45
CA ALA A 825 28.85 -31.70 48.44
C ALA A 825 27.93 -31.32 49.62
N GLN A 826 27.73 -30.02 49.86
CA GLN A 826 26.85 -29.47 50.88
C GLN A 826 25.43 -29.20 50.33
N GLY A 827 25.19 -29.48 49.05
CA GLY A 827 23.93 -29.23 48.36
C GLY A 827 23.72 -27.77 47.96
N GLN A 828 24.76 -26.93 48.05
CA GLN A 828 24.70 -25.52 47.68
C GLN A 828 24.98 -25.33 46.19
N VAL A 829 24.37 -24.32 45.59
CA VAL A 829 24.54 -23.99 44.17
C VAL A 829 25.98 -23.51 43.92
N ALA A 830 26.78 -24.33 43.24
CA ALA A 830 28.20 -24.10 43.00
C ALA A 830 28.51 -23.18 41.80
N GLN A 831 27.54 -22.97 40.91
CA GLN A 831 27.65 -22.13 39.72
C GLN A 831 26.29 -21.48 39.38
N PRO A 832 26.24 -20.38 38.62
CA PRO A 832 24.99 -19.76 38.19
C PRO A 832 24.00 -20.78 37.59
N THR A 833 22.74 -20.70 38.03
CA THR A 833 21.66 -21.55 37.50
C THR A 833 21.33 -21.16 36.07
N LEU A 834 21.45 -22.11 35.14
CA LEU A 834 21.17 -21.89 33.73
C LEU A 834 19.75 -22.33 33.36
N ARG A 835 19.12 -21.58 32.46
CA ARG A 835 17.76 -21.79 31.97
C ARG A 835 17.79 -21.98 30.45
N THR A 836 17.09 -23.00 29.99
CA THR A 836 16.92 -23.32 28.56
C THR A 836 15.45 -23.21 28.22
N VAL A 837 15.13 -22.29 27.31
CA VAL A 837 13.76 -22.12 26.79
C VAL A 837 13.35 -23.35 25.97
N LEU A 838 12.07 -23.69 26.03
CA LEU A 838 11.53 -24.72 25.16
C LEU A 838 11.38 -24.14 23.74
N SER A 839 11.62 -24.95 22.70
CA SER A 839 11.52 -24.47 21.31
C SER A 839 10.08 -24.35 20.82
N VAL A 840 9.16 -25.08 21.44
CA VAL A 840 7.72 -25.09 21.15
C VAL A 840 6.93 -25.47 22.39
N ASP A 841 5.67 -25.02 22.45
CA ASP A 841 4.76 -25.39 23.52
C ASP A 841 4.49 -26.90 23.55
N VAL A 842 4.50 -27.46 24.77
CA VAL A 842 4.34 -28.91 24.96
C VAL A 842 2.93 -29.19 25.49
N ARG A 843 2.05 -29.67 24.62
CA ARG A 843 0.69 -30.07 25.00
C ARG A 843 0.68 -31.35 25.85
N PRO A 844 -0.38 -31.60 26.65
CA PRO A 844 -0.59 -32.87 27.33
C PRO A 844 -0.37 -34.08 26.41
N GLY A 845 0.34 -35.09 26.91
CA GLY A 845 0.71 -36.32 26.20
C GLY A 845 1.80 -36.17 25.13
N LYS A 846 2.40 -34.99 24.94
CA LYS A 846 3.48 -34.77 23.96
C LYS A 846 4.86 -34.75 24.61
N SER A 847 5.87 -35.14 23.85
CA SER A 847 7.28 -35.04 24.24
C SER A 847 8.00 -33.97 23.45
N LEU A 848 9.04 -33.40 24.06
CA LEU A 848 10.00 -32.50 23.44
C LEU A 848 11.42 -32.93 23.82
N GLU A 849 12.37 -32.81 22.90
CA GLU A 849 13.79 -32.99 23.18
C GLU A 849 14.45 -31.62 23.31
N VAL A 850 15.18 -31.39 24.41
CA VAL A 850 15.83 -30.13 24.74
C VAL A 850 17.33 -30.38 24.87
N LEU A 851 18.14 -29.61 24.14
CA LEU A 851 19.60 -29.65 24.25
C LEU A 851 20.05 -28.78 25.43
N LEU A 852 20.65 -29.42 26.43
CA LEU A 852 21.10 -28.79 27.66
C LEU A 852 22.62 -28.55 27.60
N PRO A 853 23.10 -27.30 27.53
CA PRO A 853 24.53 -27.00 27.59
C PRO A 853 25.04 -27.08 29.03
N LEU A 854 26.05 -27.90 29.26
CA LEU A 854 26.71 -28.10 30.55
C LEU A 854 28.11 -27.46 30.52
N LEU A 855 28.44 -26.73 31.58
CA LEU A 855 29.79 -26.27 31.88
C LEU A 855 30.21 -26.80 33.25
N ALA A 856 31.25 -27.64 33.28
CA ALA A 856 31.72 -28.23 34.52
C ALA A 856 32.33 -27.16 35.47
N PRO A 857 32.06 -27.25 36.78
CA PRO A 857 32.63 -26.37 37.79
C PRO A 857 34.15 -26.16 37.68
N ALA A 858 34.61 -24.96 38.06
CA ALA A 858 36.02 -24.57 38.01
C ALA A 858 36.88 -25.27 39.09
N ILE A 859 36.23 -25.86 40.11
CA ILE A 859 36.89 -26.54 41.21
C ILE A 859 36.69 -28.06 41.02
N PRO A 860 37.77 -28.87 41.06
CA PRO A 860 37.63 -30.32 41.06
C PRO A 860 36.88 -30.82 42.29
N GLY A 861 36.01 -31.80 42.11
CA GLY A 861 35.26 -32.38 43.21
C GLY A 861 33.99 -33.11 42.77
N PRO A 862 33.31 -33.79 43.69
CA PRO A 862 31.99 -34.34 43.42
C PRO A 862 30.95 -33.23 43.39
N TYR A 863 30.09 -33.26 42.37
CA TYR A 863 28.94 -32.38 42.26
C TYR A 863 27.68 -33.18 41.93
N THR A 864 26.51 -32.63 42.25
CA THR A 864 25.22 -33.14 41.77
C THR A 864 24.66 -32.18 40.74
N LEU A 865 24.50 -32.65 39.50
CA LEU A 865 23.74 -31.95 38.48
C LEU A 865 22.26 -32.24 38.70
N ARG A 866 21.47 -31.20 38.99
CA ARG A 866 20.02 -31.25 39.12
C ARG A 866 19.38 -30.57 37.91
N VAL A 867 18.46 -31.25 37.24
CA VAL A 867 17.69 -30.75 36.09
C VAL A 867 16.19 -30.83 36.41
N ASP A 868 15.48 -29.72 36.27
CA ASP A 868 14.08 -29.56 36.66
C ASP A 868 13.35 -28.63 35.66
N LEU A 869 12.03 -28.75 35.56
CA LEU A 869 11.22 -27.77 34.83
C LEU A 869 10.79 -26.70 35.83
N SER A 870 10.87 -25.44 35.41
CA SER A 870 10.41 -24.31 36.20
C SER A 870 9.42 -23.50 35.41
N ARG A 871 8.32 -23.12 36.06
CA ARG A 871 7.53 -21.99 35.63
C ARG A 871 8.12 -20.75 36.27
N GLU A 872 8.72 -19.89 35.45
CA GLU A 872 9.61 -18.83 35.92
C GLU A 872 8.97 -17.96 37.01
N GLY A 873 9.67 -17.81 38.14
CA GLY A 873 9.20 -17.01 39.28
C GLY A 873 8.03 -17.60 40.08
N GLN A 874 7.50 -18.79 39.72
CA GLN A 874 6.37 -19.40 40.41
C GLN A 874 6.77 -20.68 41.17
N PHE A 875 7.17 -21.73 40.45
CA PHE A 875 7.50 -23.01 41.06
C PHE A 875 8.36 -23.88 40.16
N PHE A 876 9.05 -24.84 40.78
CA PHE A 876 9.65 -26.00 40.11
C PHE A 876 8.66 -27.16 40.06
N PHE A 877 8.74 -27.99 39.04
CA PHE A 877 7.87 -29.16 38.90
C PHE A 877 8.10 -30.18 40.03
N SER A 878 9.31 -30.21 40.61
CA SER A 878 9.58 -30.97 41.84
C SER A 878 8.81 -30.50 43.05
N GLN A 879 8.47 -29.22 43.14
CA GLN A 879 7.62 -28.70 44.23
C GLN A 879 6.15 -29.11 44.05
N GLN A 880 5.78 -29.53 42.83
CA GLN A 880 4.46 -30.07 42.48
C GLN A 880 4.43 -31.61 42.52
N GLY A 881 5.45 -32.24 43.10
CA GLY A 881 5.52 -33.70 43.27
C GLY A 881 6.15 -34.47 42.10
N ASN A 882 6.74 -33.80 41.10
CA ASN A 882 7.44 -34.46 39.99
C ASN A 882 8.96 -34.51 40.22
N PRO A 883 9.59 -35.68 40.43
CA PRO A 883 11.01 -35.73 40.78
C PRO A 883 11.90 -35.09 39.70
N ALA A 884 12.79 -34.19 40.13
CA ALA A 884 13.84 -33.63 39.29
C ALA A 884 14.84 -34.72 38.89
N LEU A 885 15.43 -34.60 37.70
CA LEU A 885 16.52 -35.48 37.28
C LEU A 885 17.79 -35.06 38.02
N THR A 886 18.43 -36.00 38.73
CA THR A 886 19.68 -35.74 39.45
C THR A 886 20.76 -36.73 39.05
N GLN A 887 21.99 -36.26 38.92
CA GLN A 887 23.15 -37.08 38.58
C GLN A 887 24.38 -36.62 39.36
N SER A 888 25.05 -37.53 40.06
CA SER A 888 26.37 -37.27 40.62
C SER A 888 27.42 -37.29 39.52
N ILE A 889 28.23 -36.23 39.45
CA ILE A 889 29.28 -36.02 38.45
C ILE A 889 30.58 -35.69 39.18
N VAL A 890 31.64 -36.43 38.88
CA VAL A 890 32.99 -36.13 39.38
C VAL A 890 33.66 -35.17 38.41
N VAL A 891 33.99 -33.97 38.89
CA VAL A 891 34.77 -32.99 38.14
C VAL A 891 36.26 -33.20 38.45
N GLU A 892 37.02 -33.64 37.46
CA GLU A 892 38.43 -34.00 37.60
C GLU A 892 39.34 -32.81 37.27
N ALA A 893 40.42 -32.65 38.05
CA ALA A 893 41.46 -31.66 37.77
C ALA A 893 42.18 -31.97 36.45
N VAL A 894 42.65 -30.93 35.75
CA VAL A 894 43.52 -31.11 34.59
C VAL A 894 44.96 -31.32 35.08
N ALA A 895 45.46 -32.55 34.98
CA ALA A 895 46.81 -32.91 35.44
C ALA A 895 47.89 -32.12 34.67
N GLY A 896 48.78 -31.43 35.40
CA GLY A 896 49.97 -30.75 34.85
C GLY A 896 49.89 -29.21 34.67
N ALA A 897 48.76 -28.55 34.93
CA ALA A 897 48.63 -27.09 34.77
C ALA A 897 49.17 -26.31 35.99
N ALA A 898 49.89 -25.20 35.77
CA ALA A 898 50.40 -24.33 36.84
C ALA A 898 49.27 -23.58 37.59
N ALA A 899 49.49 -23.22 38.86
CA ALA A 899 48.48 -22.53 39.68
C ALA A 899 48.06 -21.17 39.08
N TRP A 900 49.03 -20.41 38.54
CA TRP A 900 48.81 -19.24 37.70
C TRP A 900 49.35 -19.53 36.31
N GLY A 901 48.65 -19.09 35.26
CA GLY A 901 49.04 -19.30 33.88
C GLY A 901 48.26 -18.36 32.98
N ALA A 902 48.95 -17.65 32.09
CA ALA A 902 48.34 -16.78 31.08
C ALA A 902 48.80 -17.21 29.68
N GLU A 903 47.85 -17.32 28.76
CA GLU A 903 48.10 -17.45 27.33
C GLU A 903 47.78 -16.09 26.68
N TRP A 904 48.79 -15.41 26.14
CA TRP A 904 48.64 -14.11 25.49
C TRP A 904 48.23 -14.32 24.02
N LEU A 905 46.92 -14.30 23.77
CA LEU A 905 46.32 -14.67 22.49
C LEU A 905 46.57 -13.63 21.39
N ASP A 906 46.53 -12.34 21.74
CA ASP A 906 46.72 -11.23 20.79
C ASP A 906 47.28 -10.00 21.51
N ILE A 907 48.22 -9.29 20.87
CA ILE A 907 48.82 -8.05 21.37
C ILE A 907 49.06 -7.13 20.17
N ARG A 908 48.26 -6.06 20.04
CA ARG A 908 48.30 -5.11 18.93
C ARG A 908 48.48 -3.68 19.45
N GLY A 909 49.44 -2.95 18.89
CA GLY A 909 49.69 -1.57 19.29
C GLY A 909 50.93 -0.99 18.62
N PRO A 910 51.38 0.19 19.08
CA PRO A 910 52.41 0.96 18.40
C PRO A 910 53.78 0.26 18.43
N THR A 911 54.47 0.28 17.29
CA THR A 911 55.90 -0.08 17.18
C THR A 911 56.80 1.15 17.27
N THR A 912 56.22 2.36 17.16
CA THR A 912 56.88 3.66 17.30
C THR A 912 56.03 4.62 18.13
N MET A 913 56.67 5.44 18.97
CA MET A 913 56.00 6.47 19.80
C MET A 913 56.87 7.73 19.90
N SER A 914 56.28 8.90 20.15
CA SER A 914 57.04 10.12 20.44
C SER A 914 57.37 10.20 21.93
N ALA A 915 58.53 10.76 22.28
CA ALA A 915 58.94 10.89 23.67
C ALA A 915 57.85 11.59 24.54
N ASN A 916 57.52 11.01 25.69
CA ASN A 916 56.44 11.41 26.61
C ASN A 916 55.00 11.36 26.04
N SER A 917 54.77 10.79 24.86
CA SER A 917 53.42 10.66 24.31
C SER A 917 52.68 9.44 24.87
N ALA A 918 51.34 9.51 24.86
CA ALA A 918 50.49 8.34 25.13
C ALA A 918 50.23 7.55 23.83
N GLY A 919 50.09 6.23 23.93
CA GLY A 919 49.73 5.34 22.83
C GLY A 919 48.89 4.17 23.34
N ARG A 920 48.06 3.58 22.48
CA ARG A 920 47.15 2.50 22.88
C ARG A 920 47.65 1.13 22.41
N MET A 921 47.64 0.15 23.31
CA MET A 921 47.98 -1.25 23.08
C MET A 921 46.79 -2.13 23.48
N ASP A 922 46.16 -2.80 22.52
CA ASP A 922 45.08 -3.74 22.80
C ASP A 922 45.66 -5.16 23.01
N VAL A 923 45.25 -5.82 24.09
CA VAL A 923 45.68 -7.18 24.45
C VAL A 923 44.48 -8.09 24.65
N ARG A 924 44.61 -9.37 24.26
CA ARG A 924 43.67 -10.45 24.56
C ARG A 924 44.42 -11.59 25.24
N LEU A 925 43.91 -12.04 26.38
CA LEU A 925 44.51 -13.09 27.20
C LEU A 925 43.49 -14.19 27.50
N ARG A 926 43.99 -15.42 27.66
CA ARG A 926 43.25 -16.53 28.26
C ARG A 926 43.91 -16.96 29.56
N ASN A 927 43.11 -17.25 30.57
CA ASN A 927 43.58 -17.87 31.79
C ASN A 927 43.86 -19.35 31.55
N SER A 928 45.14 -19.71 31.41
CA SER A 928 45.60 -21.10 31.25
C SER A 928 45.97 -21.75 32.60
N GLY A 929 45.88 -21.00 33.70
CA GLY A 929 46.16 -21.47 35.05
C GLY A 929 44.93 -22.04 35.76
N GLN A 930 45.16 -22.58 36.96
CA GLN A 930 44.09 -23.20 37.78
C GLN A 930 43.36 -22.21 38.70
N ARG A 931 43.88 -20.99 38.88
CA ARG A 931 43.28 -19.97 39.75
C ARG A 931 42.42 -18.97 38.98
N LEU A 932 41.30 -18.58 39.59
CA LEU A 932 40.51 -17.43 39.17
C LEU A 932 41.38 -16.16 39.19
N TRP A 933 41.41 -15.40 38.10
CA TRP A 933 41.93 -14.04 38.12
C TRP A 933 40.82 -13.11 38.58
N SER A 934 40.85 -12.66 39.83
CA SER A 934 39.84 -11.71 40.28
C SER A 934 40.13 -10.31 39.75
N HIS A 935 39.16 -9.65 39.12
CA HIS A 935 39.29 -8.27 38.64
C HIS A 935 39.53 -7.26 39.77
N THR A 936 39.21 -7.65 41.01
CA THR A 936 39.48 -6.81 42.18
C THR A 936 40.94 -6.84 42.61
N ASN A 937 41.67 -7.94 42.34
CA ASN A 937 43.02 -8.18 42.91
C ASN A 937 44.12 -8.45 41.86
N VAL A 938 43.76 -8.87 40.65
CA VAL A 938 44.69 -9.15 39.56
C VAL A 938 44.63 -8.03 38.53
N ARG A 939 45.79 -7.66 37.99
CA ARG A 939 45.99 -6.57 37.02
C ARG A 939 46.87 -7.05 35.88
N VAL A 940 46.75 -6.44 34.70
CA VAL A 940 47.84 -6.46 33.72
C VAL A 940 48.82 -5.36 34.08
N ALA A 941 50.09 -5.68 34.29
CA ALA A 941 51.12 -4.71 34.62
C ALA A 941 52.15 -4.60 33.51
N TYR A 942 52.71 -3.41 33.34
CA TYR A 942 53.81 -3.17 32.40
C TYR A 942 54.86 -2.22 32.98
N ARG A 943 56.09 -2.35 32.48
CA ARG A 943 57.21 -1.42 32.75
C ARG A 943 58.08 -1.28 31.50
N TRP A 944 58.77 -0.15 31.36
CA TRP A 944 59.74 0.05 30.29
C TRP A 944 61.13 -0.39 30.73
N SER A 945 61.99 -0.84 29.82
CA SER A 945 63.39 -1.18 30.16
C SER A 945 64.19 0.02 30.67
N SER A 946 63.76 1.24 30.36
CA SER A 946 64.35 2.51 30.80
C SER A 946 63.72 3.10 32.06
N ASP A 947 62.60 2.56 32.55
CA ASP A 947 61.98 2.99 33.80
C ASP A 947 61.67 1.83 34.76
N ALA A 948 61.98 1.99 36.05
CA ALA A 948 61.63 0.99 37.05
C ALA A 948 60.13 1.01 37.43
N MET A 949 59.35 1.91 36.84
CA MET A 949 57.99 2.22 37.24
C MET A 949 57.01 1.18 36.70
N THR A 950 56.42 0.38 37.60
CA THR A 950 55.38 -0.58 37.22
C THR A 950 54.01 0.10 37.16
N ARG A 951 53.41 0.11 35.98
CA ARG A 951 52.06 0.62 35.74
C ARG A 951 51.09 -0.55 35.71
N ARG A 952 49.90 -0.40 36.30
CA ARG A 952 48.93 -1.48 36.54
C ARG A 952 47.57 -1.13 35.96
N VAL A 953 46.99 -2.04 35.18
CA VAL A 953 45.71 -1.88 34.49
C VAL A 953 44.70 -2.89 35.06
N PRO A 954 43.52 -2.44 35.53
CA PRO A 954 42.49 -3.33 36.03
C PRO A 954 41.92 -4.23 34.94
N LEU A 955 41.60 -5.47 35.33
CA LEU A 955 40.76 -6.32 34.50
C LEU A 955 39.33 -5.77 34.51
N THR A 956 38.59 -5.96 33.42
CA THR A 956 37.18 -5.54 33.29
C THR A 956 36.19 -6.53 33.92
N ALA A 957 36.61 -7.77 34.18
CA ALA A 957 35.82 -8.82 34.83
C ALA A 957 36.71 -9.93 35.40
N ASP A 958 36.16 -10.75 36.31
CA ASP A 958 36.83 -11.95 36.81
C ASP A 958 37.07 -12.95 35.66
N VAL A 959 38.26 -13.55 35.59
CA VAL A 959 38.64 -14.49 34.52
C VAL A 959 38.88 -15.88 35.11
N PRO A 960 37.90 -16.81 35.05
CA PRO A 960 38.06 -18.17 35.56
C PRO A 960 39.07 -18.97 34.72
N PRO A 961 39.57 -20.12 35.20
CA PRO A 961 40.36 -21.05 34.38
C PRO A 961 39.69 -21.34 33.04
N GLY A 962 40.41 -21.15 31.94
CA GLY A 962 39.91 -21.25 30.56
C GLY A 962 39.16 -20.02 30.03
N GLY A 963 38.85 -19.04 30.88
CA GLY A 963 38.20 -17.78 30.52
C GLY A 963 39.14 -16.84 29.77
N GLU A 964 38.56 -15.91 29.00
CA GLU A 964 39.29 -14.92 28.20
C GLU A 964 38.91 -13.49 28.56
N ILE A 965 39.84 -12.57 28.34
CA ILE A 965 39.63 -11.13 28.53
C ILE A 965 40.36 -10.32 27.46
N ALA A 966 39.77 -9.21 27.03
CA ALA A 966 40.38 -8.24 26.14
C ALA A 966 40.44 -6.86 26.82
N LEU A 967 41.58 -6.17 26.72
CA LEU A 967 41.86 -4.91 27.40
C LEU A 967 42.58 -3.94 26.46
N GLY A 968 42.22 -2.65 26.53
CA GLY A 968 42.99 -1.56 25.93
C GLY A 968 43.91 -0.93 26.98
N ILE A 969 45.22 -1.03 26.79
CA ILE A 969 46.26 -0.50 27.68
C ILE A 969 46.78 0.82 27.11
N SER A 970 46.74 1.87 27.92
CA SER A 970 47.39 3.15 27.59
C SER A 970 48.86 3.12 28.05
N LEU A 971 49.77 3.16 27.08
CA LEU A 971 51.22 3.26 27.26
C LEU A 971 51.64 4.72 27.27
N VAL A 972 52.55 5.11 28.15
CA VAL A 972 53.22 6.42 28.10
C VAL A 972 54.68 6.19 27.77
N ALA A 973 55.15 6.70 26.63
CA ALA A 973 56.52 6.49 26.16
C ALA A 973 57.55 7.18 27.08
N PRO A 974 58.73 6.57 27.31
CA PRO A 974 59.84 7.19 28.01
C PRO A 974 60.25 8.54 27.40
N LYS A 975 60.84 9.41 28.22
CA LYS A 975 61.42 10.69 27.76
C LYS A 975 62.64 10.49 26.84
N GLU A 976 63.39 9.42 27.07
CA GLU A 976 64.61 9.13 26.31
C GLU A 976 64.27 8.55 24.93
N VAL A 977 64.85 9.12 23.89
CA VAL A 977 64.74 8.64 22.51
C VAL A 977 65.59 7.38 22.34
N GLY A 978 65.08 6.37 21.64
CA GLY A 978 65.77 5.11 21.43
C GLY A 978 64.83 3.91 21.36
N VAL A 979 65.38 2.70 21.23
CA VAL A 979 64.60 1.46 21.26
C VAL A 979 64.43 1.02 22.71
N HIS A 980 63.19 0.96 23.18
CA HIS A 980 62.84 0.54 24.53
C HIS A 980 62.11 -0.79 24.50
N THR A 981 62.35 -1.64 25.49
CA THR A 981 61.62 -2.90 25.64
C THR A 981 60.46 -2.71 26.62
N LEU A 982 59.27 -3.16 26.23
CA LEU A 982 58.08 -3.21 27.07
C LEU A 982 57.98 -4.62 27.67
N ASP A 983 58.06 -4.68 29.00
CA ASP A 983 57.89 -5.90 29.79
C ASP A 983 56.46 -5.89 30.38
N MET A 984 55.69 -6.95 30.11
CA MET A 984 54.29 -7.07 30.55
C MET A 984 54.02 -8.43 31.19
N ASP A 985 53.19 -8.47 32.22
CA ASP A 985 52.79 -9.68 32.95
C ASP A 985 51.46 -9.44 33.67
N LEU A 986 50.96 -10.46 34.36
CA LEU A 986 49.97 -10.30 35.40
C LEU A 986 50.62 -9.92 36.74
N TRP A 987 49.92 -9.06 37.47
CA TRP A 987 50.28 -8.57 38.80
C TRP A 987 49.16 -8.87 39.78
N GLU A 988 49.50 -9.46 40.91
CA GLU A 988 48.57 -9.62 42.03
C GLU A 988 48.85 -8.52 43.09
N GLU A 989 47.81 -7.75 43.42
CA GLU A 989 47.90 -6.70 44.42
C GLU A 989 48.38 -7.27 45.77
N GLY A 990 49.41 -6.63 46.35
CA GLY A 990 50.08 -7.08 47.56
C GLY A 990 51.07 -8.25 47.40
N LYS A 991 51.18 -8.91 46.23
CA LYS A 991 52.14 -10.03 46.00
C LYS A 991 53.12 -9.81 44.85
N GLY A 992 52.78 -8.99 43.86
CA GLY A 992 53.67 -8.62 42.76
C GLY A 992 53.48 -9.45 41.48
N TRP A 993 54.52 -9.48 40.64
CA TRP A 993 54.57 -10.15 39.33
C TRP A 993 54.30 -11.66 39.46
N LEU A 994 53.35 -12.18 38.69
CA LEU A 994 52.95 -13.60 38.71
C LEU A 994 53.83 -14.50 37.84
N ARG A 995 54.77 -13.93 37.07
CA ARG A 995 55.74 -14.62 36.23
C ARG A 995 55.09 -15.42 35.09
N VAL A 996 54.05 -14.86 34.49
CA VAL A 996 53.34 -15.37 33.30
C VAL A 996 53.44 -14.35 32.16
N ALA A 997 54.65 -13.82 31.99
CA ALA A 997 54.94 -12.65 31.18
C ALA A 997 54.54 -12.82 29.70
N ALA A 998 54.14 -11.70 29.10
CA ALA A 998 53.95 -11.58 27.67
C ALA A 998 55.31 -11.68 26.94
N PRO A 999 55.31 -12.00 25.63
CA PRO A 999 56.50 -11.83 24.80
C PRO A 999 57.00 -10.37 24.85
N LEU A 1000 58.30 -10.19 25.04
CA LEU A 1000 58.94 -8.87 25.05
C LEU A 1000 58.69 -8.14 23.72
N ARG A 1001 58.36 -6.84 23.80
CA ARG A 1001 58.11 -5.98 22.64
C ARG A 1001 59.11 -4.83 22.62
N GLN A 1002 59.76 -4.61 21.49
CA GLN A 1002 60.58 -3.41 21.25
C GLN A 1002 59.73 -2.32 20.62
N ILE A 1003 59.76 -1.11 21.19
CA ILE A 1003 59.08 0.07 20.68
C ILE A 1003 60.11 1.18 20.52
N THR A 1004 60.18 1.76 19.33
CA THR A 1004 61.11 2.84 19.01
C THR A 1004 60.51 4.18 19.44
N VAL A 1005 61.14 4.85 20.40
CA VAL A 1005 60.76 6.20 20.82
C VAL A 1005 61.55 7.22 20.02
N THR A 1006 60.85 8.10 19.29
CA THR A 1006 61.45 9.19 18.50
C THR A 1006 61.37 10.52 19.25
N ALA A 1007 62.20 11.49 18.85
CA ALA A 1007 62.15 12.84 19.43
C ALA A 1007 60.75 13.44 19.28
N ALA A 1008 60.28 14.14 20.30
CA ALA A 1008 59.08 14.95 20.20
C ALA A 1008 59.32 16.07 19.16
N ASP A 1009 58.40 16.23 18.23
CA ASP A 1009 58.51 17.22 17.15
C ASP A 1009 58.57 18.65 17.76
N PRO A 1010 59.56 19.51 17.43
CA PRO A 1010 59.70 20.82 18.08
C PRO A 1010 58.68 21.88 17.66
N GLY A 1011 57.71 21.56 16.81
CA GLY A 1011 56.78 22.52 16.20
C GLY A 1011 55.36 22.42 16.75
N GLY A 1012 55.06 23.11 17.84
CA GLY A 1012 53.69 23.26 18.35
C GLY A 1012 53.63 23.82 19.76
N SER A 1013 53.84 25.12 19.89
CA SER A 1013 53.74 25.86 21.15
C SER A 1013 52.40 25.64 21.87
N ALA A 1014 52.46 25.14 23.10
CA ALA A 1014 51.36 25.20 24.06
C ALA A 1014 51.07 26.66 24.47
N PRO A 1015 49.86 26.94 25.01
CA PRO A 1015 49.88 27.57 26.32
C PRO A 1015 48.88 26.96 27.32
N THR A 1016 49.47 26.55 28.44
CA THR A 1016 49.04 26.72 29.83
C THR A 1016 47.77 27.54 30.10
N ARG A 1017 46.84 26.93 30.85
CA ARG A 1017 45.71 27.54 31.55
C ARG A 1017 46.09 27.78 33.02
N THR A 1018 46.03 29.03 33.49
CA THR A 1018 45.78 29.36 34.91
C THR A 1018 45.08 30.70 35.04
N LEU A 1019 43.86 30.61 35.57
CA LEU A 1019 43.15 31.41 36.58
C LEU A 1019 43.06 32.95 36.49
N GLU A 1020 41.79 33.39 36.64
CA GLU A 1020 41.32 34.60 37.36
C GLU A 1020 41.64 35.96 36.72
N ASN A 1021 40.82 37.00 36.74
CA ASN A 1021 39.41 37.31 37.01
C ASN A 1021 39.35 38.84 36.75
N GLU A 1022 38.16 39.40 36.54
CA GLU A 1022 37.85 40.85 36.65
C GLU A 1022 38.44 41.79 35.58
N GLU A 1023 37.76 42.82 35.07
CA GLU A 1023 36.37 43.28 34.99
C GLU A 1023 36.42 44.54 34.08
N GLU A 1024 35.26 45.16 33.83
CA GLU A 1024 35.01 46.43 33.11
C GLU A 1024 34.94 46.38 31.56
N SER A 1025 33.95 46.99 30.90
CA SER A 1025 32.66 47.58 31.30
C SER A 1025 31.88 47.96 30.02
N VAL A 1026 30.55 47.75 30.05
CA VAL A 1026 29.47 48.61 29.47
C VAL A 1026 29.39 48.72 27.92
N SER A 1027 28.30 48.37 27.20
CA SER A 1027 26.89 48.82 27.36
C SER A 1027 25.83 47.97 26.61
N LYS A 1028 24.68 47.74 27.29
CA LYS A 1028 23.24 47.77 26.90
C LYS A 1028 22.79 47.30 25.49
N GLU A 1029 22.09 46.15 25.41
CA GLU A 1029 20.61 45.95 25.44
C GLU A 1029 19.92 46.22 24.08
N ASP A 1030 19.60 45.15 23.34
CA ASP A 1030 18.23 44.80 22.95
C ASP A 1030 18.13 43.43 22.22
N SER A 1031 16.91 42.87 22.23
CA SER A 1031 16.49 41.46 22.21
C SER A 1031 16.45 40.68 20.87
N ALA A 1032 16.91 39.41 20.93
CA ALA A 1032 16.52 38.12 20.28
C ALA A 1032 16.01 38.00 18.81
N PRO A 1033 16.42 36.93 18.08
CA PRO A 1033 15.51 35.80 17.75
C PRO A 1033 16.24 34.41 17.79
N GLY A 1034 15.67 33.21 18.03
CA GLY A 1034 14.32 32.72 18.23
C GLY A 1034 14.30 31.16 18.16
N SER A 1035 14.37 30.49 19.32
CA SER A 1035 13.95 29.11 19.66
C SER A 1035 14.66 27.85 19.09
N ASN A 1036 15.56 27.25 19.89
CA ASN A 1036 15.76 25.80 19.97
C ASN A 1036 14.60 25.22 20.81
N GLY A 1037 13.61 24.64 20.14
CA GLY A 1037 12.42 24.08 20.81
C GLY A 1037 12.70 22.68 21.35
N SER A 1038 12.91 22.57 22.66
CA SER A 1038 12.93 21.30 23.40
C SER A 1038 11.51 20.77 23.62
N GLN A 1039 11.25 19.51 23.29
CA GLN A 1039 10.20 18.72 23.94
C GLN A 1039 10.88 17.55 24.68
N GLY A 1040 10.59 17.43 25.98
CA GLY A 1040 11.02 16.28 26.79
C GLY A 1040 12.53 16.15 27.09
N GLY A 1041 13.33 17.19 26.87
CA GLY A 1041 14.78 17.18 27.14
C GLY A 1041 15.64 16.52 26.05
N ARG A 1042 15.05 16.16 24.89
CA ARG A 1042 15.78 15.64 23.73
C ARG A 1042 16.16 16.77 22.76
N VAL A 1043 17.35 16.69 22.17
CA VAL A 1043 17.85 17.67 21.19
C VAL A 1043 18.29 16.94 19.91
N ALA A 1044 17.85 17.41 18.75
CA ALA A 1044 18.25 16.84 17.47
C ALA A 1044 19.13 17.81 16.67
N THR A 1045 20.14 17.27 16.01
CA THR A 1045 21.03 17.99 15.10
C THR A 1045 21.24 17.15 13.82
N ALA A 1046 21.63 17.80 12.72
CA ALA A 1046 21.86 17.12 11.46
C ALA A 1046 22.92 17.86 10.64
N SER A 1047 23.63 17.12 9.79
CA SER A 1047 24.57 17.66 8.81
C SER A 1047 23.92 18.60 7.79
N HIS A 1048 22.64 18.36 7.47
CA HIS A 1048 21.88 19.11 6.47
C HIS A 1048 20.54 19.55 7.05
N HIS A 1049 20.05 20.71 6.61
CA HIS A 1049 18.76 21.26 7.05
C HIS A 1049 18.59 21.29 8.58
N LEU A 1050 19.64 21.71 9.29
CA LEU A 1050 19.71 21.73 10.76
C LEU A 1050 18.51 22.43 11.41
N SER A 1051 18.01 23.52 10.82
CA SER A 1051 16.85 24.29 11.32
C SER A 1051 15.55 23.46 11.43
N ARG A 1052 15.48 22.33 10.70
CA ARG A 1052 14.34 21.40 10.71
C ARG A 1052 14.61 20.13 11.52
N ALA A 1053 15.81 19.93 12.07
CA ALA A 1053 16.20 18.66 12.70
C ALA A 1053 15.25 18.24 13.83
N ARG A 1054 14.74 19.21 14.60
CA ARG A 1054 13.76 18.98 15.67
C ARG A 1054 12.46 18.30 15.21
N PHE A 1055 12.07 18.44 13.94
CA PHE A 1055 10.79 17.94 13.43
C PHE A 1055 10.70 16.41 13.38
N ALA A 1056 11.80 15.67 13.46
CA ALA A 1056 11.73 14.21 13.57
C ALA A 1056 11.46 13.71 15.00
N ILE A 1057 11.55 14.60 16.00
CA ILE A 1057 11.40 14.27 17.43
C ILE A 1057 10.38 15.16 18.16
N ASP A 1058 9.54 15.91 17.44
CA ASP A 1058 8.62 16.91 18.00
C ASP A 1058 7.20 16.37 18.33
N SER A 1059 7.02 15.05 18.27
CA SER A 1059 5.75 14.34 18.51
C SER A 1059 4.58 14.73 17.58
N ASN A 1060 4.79 15.60 16.59
CA ASN A 1060 3.74 16.02 15.66
C ASN A 1060 3.76 15.14 14.40
N LYS A 1061 2.64 14.49 14.10
CA LYS A 1061 2.53 13.49 13.03
C LYS A 1061 2.60 14.03 11.60
N ILE A 1062 2.71 15.35 11.45
CA ILE A 1062 2.67 16.05 10.16
C ILE A 1062 4.02 16.74 9.86
N SER A 1063 4.82 17.02 10.87
CA SER A 1063 6.17 17.59 10.72
C SER A 1063 7.17 16.50 10.30
N THR A 1064 8.18 16.90 9.52
CA THR A 1064 9.26 16.01 9.07
C THR A 1064 10.56 16.79 8.99
N TRP A 1065 11.65 16.13 9.35
CA TRP A 1065 12.98 16.53 8.89
C TRP A 1065 13.24 15.93 7.51
N ASN A 1066 13.91 16.69 6.64
CA ASN A 1066 14.47 16.22 5.38
C ASN A 1066 15.87 16.81 5.20
N SER A 1067 16.72 16.16 4.42
CA SER A 1067 18.06 16.62 4.13
C SER A 1067 18.07 17.85 3.23
N GLY A 1068 17.06 18.04 2.35
CA GLY A 1068 17.05 19.11 1.35
C GLY A 1068 17.94 18.88 0.14
N ASP A 1069 18.73 17.80 0.19
CA ASP A 1069 19.66 17.36 -0.83
C ASP A 1069 19.54 15.85 -0.98
N LEU A 1070 19.85 15.35 -2.18
CA LEU A 1070 19.93 13.91 -2.47
C LEU A 1070 20.93 13.21 -1.54
N GLN A 1071 20.64 11.96 -1.16
CA GLN A 1071 21.47 11.25 -0.19
C GLN A 1071 22.91 11.07 -0.67
N GLN A 1072 23.88 11.47 0.17
CA GLN A 1072 25.31 11.25 -0.05
C GLN A 1072 25.93 10.52 1.15
N PRO A 1073 26.93 9.64 0.92
CA PRO A 1073 27.73 9.08 2.01
C PRO A 1073 28.33 10.20 2.88
N GLY A 1074 28.21 10.07 4.20
CA GLY A 1074 28.68 11.06 5.17
C GLY A 1074 27.61 12.02 5.69
N MET A 1075 26.42 12.08 5.06
CA MET A 1075 25.27 12.77 5.67
C MET A 1075 24.89 12.08 6.98
N TRP A 1076 24.63 12.85 8.04
CA TRP A 1076 24.26 12.31 9.34
C TRP A 1076 23.12 13.09 10.02
N TYR A 1077 22.39 12.38 10.87
CA TYR A 1077 21.36 12.88 11.79
C TYR A 1077 21.63 12.34 13.20
N GLN A 1078 21.56 13.20 14.22
CA GLN A 1078 21.93 12.89 15.59
C GLN A 1078 20.89 13.35 16.61
N ILE A 1079 20.65 12.53 17.63
CA ILE A 1079 19.74 12.83 18.75
C ILE A 1079 20.53 12.73 20.06
N GLU A 1080 20.44 13.76 20.88
CA GLU A 1080 20.77 13.72 22.30
C GLU A 1080 19.50 13.44 23.11
N LEU A 1081 19.54 12.40 23.95
CA LEU A 1081 18.40 11.92 24.74
C LEU A 1081 18.26 12.62 26.10
N GLY A 1082 19.10 13.62 26.39
CA GLY A 1082 19.14 14.37 27.65
C GLY A 1082 19.87 13.64 28.80
N ALA A 1083 19.72 12.32 28.89
CA ALA A 1083 20.46 11.44 29.82
C ALA A 1083 20.73 10.09 29.15
N ALA A 1084 21.56 9.24 29.77
CA ALA A 1084 21.75 7.87 29.30
C ALA A 1084 20.43 7.10 29.43
N GLN A 1085 19.89 6.62 28.32
CA GLN A 1085 18.66 5.82 28.25
C GLN A 1085 19.00 4.41 27.80
N THR A 1086 18.40 3.42 28.45
CA THR A 1086 18.47 2.02 28.04
C THR A 1086 17.23 1.67 27.23
N PHE A 1087 17.41 1.12 26.03
CA PHE A 1087 16.31 0.71 25.14
C PHE A 1087 16.59 -0.65 24.49
N GLN A 1088 15.52 -1.30 24.02
CA GLN A 1088 15.61 -2.56 23.27
C GLN A 1088 15.09 -2.45 21.85
N THR A 1089 14.29 -1.43 21.52
CA THR A 1089 13.81 -1.17 20.16
C THR A 1089 14.02 0.27 19.74
N LEU A 1090 14.34 0.47 18.45
CA LEU A 1090 14.62 1.78 17.87
C LEU A 1090 14.10 1.82 16.43
N ARG A 1091 13.34 2.86 16.07
CA ARG A 1091 12.81 3.05 14.71
C ARG A 1091 13.06 4.44 14.18
N PHE A 1092 13.53 4.57 12.95
CA PHE A 1092 13.52 5.82 12.17
C PHE A 1092 12.57 5.66 11.00
N LEU A 1093 11.41 6.31 11.08
CA LEU A 1093 10.37 6.26 10.06
C LEU A 1093 10.60 7.36 9.02
N SER A 1094 10.72 7.00 7.75
CA SER A 1094 10.99 7.94 6.66
C SER A 1094 9.74 8.22 5.80
N GLY A 1095 9.84 9.21 4.93
CA GLY A 1095 8.88 9.38 3.83
C GLY A 1095 8.95 8.22 2.83
N PRO A 1096 7.88 7.99 2.02
CA PRO A 1096 7.86 6.93 1.01
C PRO A 1096 9.09 7.00 0.08
N GLY A 1097 9.99 6.01 0.17
CA GLY A 1097 11.22 5.94 -0.65
C GLY A 1097 12.39 6.79 -0.15
N GLU A 1098 12.23 7.54 0.94
CA GLU A 1098 13.21 8.50 1.48
C GLU A 1098 14.01 7.97 2.68
N PHE A 1099 13.94 6.65 2.94
CA PHE A 1099 14.76 5.96 3.94
C PHE A 1099 16.24 5.89 3.50
N PRO A 1100 17.20 5.72 4.42
CA PRO A 1100 18.62 5.69 4.08
C PRO A 1100 18.97 4.51 3.16
N ARG A 1101 19.68 4.73 2.04
CA ARG A 1101 20.07 3.64 1.10
C ARG A 1101 21.20 2.73 1.58
N GLY A 1102 21.93 3.20 2.58
CA GLY A 1102 22.93 2.47 3.35
C GLY A 1102 23.26 3.33 4.56
N TYR A 1103 23.43 2.72 5.73
CA TYR A 1103 23.65 3.46 6.96
C TYR A 1103 24.55 2.75 7.96
N ARG A 1104 25.06 3.55 8.89
CA ARG A 1104 25.71 3.13 10.12
C ARG A 1104 25.04 3.86 11.28
N LEU A 1105 24.49 3.10 12.23
CA LEU A 1105 23.86 3.61 13.44
C LEU A 1105 24.79 3.39 14.63
N GLU A 1106 25.06 4.46 15.37
CA GLU A 1106 25.97 4.44 16.50
C GLU A 1106 25.35 5.09 17.73
N GLY A 1107 25.76 4.61 18.91
CA GLY A 1107 25.39 5.19 20.20
C GLY A 1107 26.61 5.62 21.01
N SER A 1108 26.46 6.69 21.79
CA SER A 1108 27.53 7.23 22.63
C SER A 1108 26.98 7.70 23.99
N LEU A 1109 27.79 7.64 25.05
CA LEU A 1109 27.45 8.22 26.36
C LEU A 1109 27.91 9.68 26.51
N ASP A 1110 28.91 10.09 25.73
CA ASP A 1110 29.67 11.35 25.88
C ASP A 1110 29.72 12.21 24.61
N ALA A 1111 29.14 11.74 23.49
CA ALA A 1111 29.22 12.30 22.14
C ALA A 1111 30.63 12.31 21.51
N GLU A 1112 31.63 11.75 22.19
CA GLU A 1112 33.02 11.65 21.73
C GLU A 1112 33.35 10.20 21.32
N THR A 1113 32.94 9.23 22.14
CA THR A 1113 33.16 7.80 21.92
C THR A 1113 31.89 7.14 21.40
N TRP A 1114 31.93 6.70 20.14
CA TRP A 1114 30.78 6.09 19.46
C TRP A 1114 30.97 4.59 19.30
N ALA A 1115 29.97 3.81 19.71
CA ALA A 1115 29.90 2.37 19.52
C ALA A 1115 28.83 2.02 18.48
N LEU A 1116 29.16 1.09 17.59
CA LEU A 1116 28.25 0.61 16.55
C LEU A 1116 27.07 -0.15 17.18
N ILE A 1117 25.85 0.26 16.83
CA ILE A 1117 24.61 -0.43 17.20
C ILE A 1117 24.17 -1.34 16.06
N ASP A 1118 24.13 -0.81 14.84
CA ASP A 1118 23.71 -1.54 13.64
C ASP A 1118 24.27 -0.89 12.37
N GLU A 1119 24.39 -1.66 11.29
CA GLU A 1119 24.76 -1.15 9.97
C GLU A 1119 24.15 -1.96 8.84
N ALA A 1120 23.81 -1.27 7.75
CA ALA A 1120 23.38 -1.89 6.52
C ALA A 1120 24.06 -1.20 5.33
N ALA A 1121 24.85 -1.95 4.56
CA ALA A 1121 25.49 -1.41 3.36
C ALA A 1121 24.46 -1.05 2.26
N ASP A 1122 23.40 -1.86 2.14
CA ASP A 1122 22.30 -1.70 1.19
C ASP A 1122 20.95 -1.83 1.91
N ASN A 1123 20.19 -0.74 1.98
CA ASN A 1123 18.93 -0.66 2.69
C ASN A 1123 17.78 -0.15 1.81
N TRP A 1124 16.63 -0.82 1.92
CA TRP A 1124 15.43 -0.60 1.10
C TRP A 1124 14.15 -0.39 1.93
N ALA A 1125 14.28 -0.12 3.23
CA ALA A 1125 13.17 0.10 4.16
C ALA A 1125 13.55 1.09 5.29
N ASP A 1126 12.60 1.43 6.16
CA ASP A 1126 12.86 2.18 7.39
C ASP A 1126 13.88 1.43 8.29
N VAL A 1127 14.64 2.17 9.10
CA VAL A 1127 15.53 1.57 10.11
C VAL A 1127 14.66 1.11 11.28
N ASP A 1128 14.45 -0.19 11.44
CA ASP A 1128 13.62 -0.80 12.51
C ASP A 1128 14.40 -1.91 13.22
N LEU A 1129 14.84 -1.65 14.45
CA LEU A 1129 15.74 -2.51 15.21
C LEU A 1129 15.09 -3.05 16.48
N ALA A 1130 15.33 -4.34 16.73
CA ALA A 1130 15.04 -5.02 17.99
C ALA A 1130 16.32 -5.71 18.50
N LEU A 1131 16.85 -5.26 19.64
CA LEU A 1131 18.14 -5.67 20.19
C LEU A 1131 17.97 -6.84 21.17
N ALA A 1132 18.78 -7.89 21.01
CA ALA A 1132 18.76 -9.07 21.88
C ALA A 1132 19.19 -8.77 23.34
N THR A 1133 20.00 -7.72 23.54
CA THR A 1133 20.40 -7.19 24.85
C THR A 1133 20.10 -5.69 24.90
N PRO A 1134 19.54 -5.15 26.01
CA PRO A 1134 19.29 -3.72 26.13
C PRO A 1134 20.57 -2.89 25.90
N TYR A 1135 20.46 -1.85 25.09
CA TYR A 1135 21.58 -0.97 24.77
C TYR A 1135 21.40 0.37 25.47
N THR A 1136 22.47 0.90 26.05
CA THR A 1136 22.44 2.15 26.82
C THR A 1136 23.30 3.21 26.15
N CYS A 1137 22.69 4.34 25.79
CA CYS A 1137 23.42 5.52 25.32
C CYS A 1137 22.70 6.82 25.65
N ARG A 1138 23.41 7.94 25.57
CA ARG A 1138 22.86 9.30 25.69
C ARG A 1138 22.69 9.95 24.31
N TYR A 1139 23.52 9.56 23.33
CA TYR A 1139 23.51 10.09 21.98
C TYR A 1139 23.31 8.96 20.97
N LEU A 1140 22.52 9.22 19.94
CA LEU A 1140 22.30 8.34 18.79
C LEU A 1140 22.69 9.09 17.52
N ARG A 1141 23.46 8.47 16.62
CA ARG A 1141 23.82 9.05 15.32
C ARG A 1141 23.63 8.04 14.21
N LEU A 1142 22.85 8.43 13.20
CA LEU A 1142 22.63 7.67 11.97
C LEU A 1142 23.40 8.36 10.85
N THR A 1143 24.35 7.67 10.23
CA THR A 1143 25.21 8.21 9.16
C THR A 1143 24.99 7.41 7.87
N LEU A 1144 24.73 8.10 6.77
CA LEU A 1144 24.56 7.48 5.46
C LEU A 1144 25.90 6.96 4.93
N THR A 1145 25.91 5.73 4.44
CA THR A 1145 27.08 5.08 3.84
C THR A 1145 26.94 4.89 2.33
N LYS A 1146 25.73 5.08 1.78
CA LYS A 1146 25.44 4.91 0.35
C LYS A 1146 24.68 6.10 -0.22
N ARG A 1147 24.99 6.44 -1.48
CA ARG A 1147 24.31 7.49 -2.24
C ARG A 1147 22.92 7.06 -2.71
N SER A 1148 21.99 8.00 -2.79
CA SER A 1148 20.71 7.86 -3.49
C SER A 1148 20.63 8.97 -4.54
N PRO A 1149 20.67 8.66 -5.84
CA PRO A 1149 20.55 9.70 -6.86
C PRO A 1149 19.09 10.12 -7.13
N TRP A 1150 18.11 9.49 -6.45
CA TRP A 1150 16.69 9.64 -6.78
C TRP A 1150 15.85 10.29 -5.68
N HIS A 1151 16.28 10.17 -4.42
CA HIS A 1151 15.50 10.62 -3.26
C HIS A 1151 16.41 11.37 -2.29
N GLU A 1152 15.85 12.38 -1.65
CA GLU A 1152 16.38 12.98 -0.42
C GLU A 1152 16.30 11.96 0.74
N TRP A 1153 16.92 12.28 1.87
CA TRP A 1153 16.74 11.54 3.11
C TRP A 1153 15.76 12.29 4.00
N SER A 1154 14.73 11.60 4.50
CA SER A 1154 13.80 12.19 5.47
C SER A 1154 13.60 11.30 6.67
N ILE A 1155 13.25 11.93 7.80
CA ILE A 1155 12.85 11.26 9.03
C ILE A 1155 11.61 12.00 9.54
N ARG A 1156 10.48 11.29 9.52
CA ARG A 1156 9.19 11.76 10.04
C ARG A 1156 9.14 11.58 11.55
N HIS A 1157 9.55 10.41 12.03
CA HIS A 1157 9.54 10.09 13.46
C HIS A 1157 10.69 9.19 13.85
N VAL A 1158 11.18 9.40 15.07
CA VAL A 1158 12.05 8.45 15.77
C VAL A 1158 11.32 7.89 16.98
N LEU A 1159 11.20 6.56 17.05
CA LEU A 1159 10.54 5.85 18.14
C LEU A 1159 11.57 5.03 18.92
N ILE A 1160 11.56 5.16 20.24
CA ILE A 1160 12.43 4.39 21.16
C ILE A 1160 11.52 3.61 22.10
N ASP A 1161 11.59 2.28 22.09
CA ASP A 1161 10.65 1.40 22.84
C ASP A 1161 9.17 1.72 22.57
N GLY A 1162 8.88 2.08 21.31
CA GLY A 1162 7.53 2.42 20.84
C GLY A 1162 6.99 3.79 21.28
N LYS A 1163 7.83 4.63 21.91
CA LYS A 1163 7.46 5.96 22.43
C LYS A 1163 8.07 7.11 21.65
#